data_AF-A0A285ZV84-F1
#
_entry.id   AF-A0A285ZV84-F1
#
_cell.length_a   1.000
_cell.length_b   1.000
_cell.length_c   1.000
_cell.angle_alpha   90.00
_cell.angle_beta   90.00
_cell.angle_gamma   90.00
#
_symmetry.space_group_name_H-M   'P 1'
#
loop_
_entity.id
_entity.type
_entity.pdbx_description
1 polymer ?
#
loop_
_entity_poly.entity_id
_entity_poly.type
_entity_poly.pdbx_seq_one_letter_code
_entity_poly.pdbx_strand_id
1 'polypeptide(L)'
;MAFCCRIPDYIVDFVVKKGETVFYKFLGIIFTVFVLWGCFSNSVSESESVVDLGSDSHARFAFVDDRMQLVEGAKDTVVLGTNKKGAKFDETPEMRVLLDYDFWMDVRGVTCGDFMSVLESSTLVKNLDCGKDDEPIVSITFFDAVLYANEKSKNENLDTVYEYSKKTLDKAGHCVGLEGFSFHLDKEGFRLPTEAEWVKVASKADGKNFVFSESVKEFVNDFKGLLNNSIVENFAGASNTNEADERIVKGGYDYDLSSINLYSRSDIYAVTPSTLADYVGFRLALGAIPNATFLDQGGKKVNSPVKKVASALNLWDYTKTSKVKLVFKNEATGNLNYIDYTKENDVVEIEDTIPAYHPDISPDGSKVAFCTGIEGVDQTSRLYVRNLDPNGSGLVKLDVKSAAIPRWSVLVNGDTVITYVTNAGDNSNDKTFKSASTWQVTFMNGKFGTPIKLFDGSYHGGISEDESLAVTGSKVLRARVHKKEKTWYNKEQACNVSLAKDYSKRTAFLDFGGEIGAAFVGETYRVHEYLFIADSSGNLVQSVRAPEGFVFDHSEWATGRVNQNLVATLTNVEGAHSKIVLVHLADSSVTSLVEGEELWHPSLWIQGKSIALSSSSSWVSSSSQKSSSSAERIESSSSVKSSSSSVESGRVESSSSEEVASNSSSSRDDGKSSSSRNGDESSSSSSDNLVENFVLDEDSAGFYVKNNEFQEAHWSYKMELVWTYNDQADVAILGSSRAHHGVIPSLFSDKFFVVNFASAHGNLHSSHYMAINYILPHYKKLKYIIVDISFDRLWLTKENSFFYNSSPSIKGYVYDANHDFWKSGIPDGLLEMTQDVPKVSSYAANLTERGYMPLRGCSEWRGSPRPEKDKNWLDTGRVRLEETMGYLADIVELAAQRNIKVVGVEFPQNPNYKNVDAYGKYGLRNSDAPEIIERLNGLAQKYGNFTFFDQHKMGEHDYLEGMNYDDDHLCRTGAEQMTHRLDSLLKTLE
;
A
#
# COMPACT_ATOMS: atom_id res chain seq x y z
N MET A 1 -45.64 15.83 47.18
CA MET A 1 -46.98 16.43 46.98
C MET A 1 -47.35 16.20 45.51
N ALA A 2 -48.42 15.41 45.28
CA ALA A 2 -49.17 15.16 44.02
C ALA A 2 -48.41 14.92 42.69
N PHE A 3 -48.35 13.68 42.19
CA PHE A 3 -49.25 13.06 41.16
C PHE A 3 -49.21 13.78 39.79
N CYS A 4 -48.76 13.16 38.70
CA CYS A 4 -49.46 12.06 38.03
C CYS A 4 -48.53 11.11 37.26
N CYS A 5 -48.86 9.82 37.30
CA CYS A 5 -48.08 8.66 36.85
C CYS A 5 -49.01 7.68 36.14
N ARG A 6 -48.55 6.98 35.09
CA ARG A 6 -49.01 5.68 34.54
C ARG A 6 -48.18 5.42 33.27
N ILE A 7 -47.56 4.27 32.99
CA ILE A 7 -47.81 2.87 33.36
C ILE A 7 -46.45 2.14 33.39
N PRO A 8 -46.24 1.12 34.25
CA PRO A 8 -45.05 0.29 34.23
C PRO A 8 -45.32 -1.15 33.72
N ASP A 9 -44.20 -1.84 33.42
CA ASP A 9 -43.84 -3.18 33.91
C ASP A 9 -43.73 -4.42 32.99
N TYR A 10 -42.48 -4.93 33.01
CA TYR A 10 -41.94 -6.30 33.06
C TYR A 10 -41.83 -7.23 31.83
N ILE A 11 -40.56 -7.59 31.62
CA ILE A 11 -39.95 -8.79 31.02
C ILE A 11 -40.29 -10.04 31.85
N VAL A 12 -40.47 -11.21 31.21
CA VAL A 12 -39.82 -12.54 31.49
C VAL A 12 -40.46 -13.62 30.61
N ASP A 13 -39.59 -14.45 30.01
CA ASP A 13 -39.70 -15.80 29.44
C ASP A 13 -41.06 -16.54 29.42
N PHE A 14 -41.31 -17.35 28.38
CA PHE A 14 -41.52 -18.81 28.49
C PHE A 14 -41.79 -19.48 27.12
N VAL A 15 -40.96 -20.48 26.80
CA VAL A 15 -41.32 -21.88 26.51
C VAL A 15 -42.43 -22.20 25.50
N VAL A 16 -42.01 -22.92 24.46
CA VAL A 16 -42.80 -23.75 23.55
C VAL A 16 -43.57 -24.85 24.30
N LYS A 17 -44.89 -24.92 24.13
CA LYS A 17 -45.64 -26.19 24.14
C LYS A 17 -47.05 -26.09 23.50
N LYS A 18 -47.23 -26.94 22.48
CA LYS A 18 -48.43 -27.74 22.10
C LYS A 18 -49.83 -27.12 22.17
N GLY A 19 -50.50 -27.15 21.01
CA GLY A 19 -51.69 -28.00 20.85
C GLY A 19 -52.98 -27.32 20.38
N GLU A 20 -53.35 -27.62 19.12
CA GLU A 20 -54.72 -27.83 18.57
C GLU A 20 -55.68 -26.61 18.57
N THR A 21 -56.48 -26.30 17.55
CA THR A 21 -57.13 -27.09 16.48
C THR A 21 -57.66 -26.06 15.43
N VAL A 22 -57.31 -26.13 14.13
CA VAL A 22 -58.17 -26.63 13.01
C VAL A 22 -59.18 -25.56 12.47
N PHE A 23 -59.40 -25.25 11.17
CA PHE A 23 -59.83 -26.06 10.00
C PHE A 23 -59.63 -25.23 8.68
N TYR A 24 -58.91 -25.81 7.69
CA TYR A 24 -59.13 -25.86 6.22
C TYR A 24 -58.73 -24.77 5.18
N LYS A 25 -57.86 -25.26 4.25
CA LYS A 25 -57.84 -25.21 2.75
C LYS A 25 -57.95 -23.84 2.05
N PHE A 26 -57.13 -23.48 1.06
CA PHE A 26 -56.91 -24.20 -0.21
C PHE A 26 -55.63 -23.70 -0.92
N LEU A 27 -54.94 -24.63 -1.59
CA LEU A 27 -53.83 -24.39 -2.52
C LEU A 27 -54.34 -23.84 -3.87
N GLY A 28 -53.57 -22.94 -4.48
CA GLY A 28 -53.00 -23.19 -5.80
C GLY A 28 -53.58 -22.50 -7.05
N ILE A 29 -52.65 -21.87 -7.78
CA ILE A 29 -52.36 -22.03 -9.23
C ILE A 29 -52.46 -20.76 -10.10
N ILE A 30 -51.34 -20.57 -10.80
CA ILE A 30 -50.93 -19.65 -11.88
C ILE A 30 -51.55 -20.06 -13.23
N PHE A 31 -51.93 -19.12 -14.12
CA PHE A 31 -51.56 -19.05 -15.56
C PHE A 31 -52.44 -18.05 -16.39
N THR A 32 -51.78 -17.01 -16.92
CA THR A 32 -51.69 -16.50 -18.31
C THR A 32 -52.85 -16.58 -19.35
N VAL A 33 -52.97 -15.52 -20.18
CA VAL A 33 -53.31 -15.43 -21.66
C VAL A 33 -54.63 -14.75 -22.14
N PHE A 34 -54.44 -13.61 -22.85
CA PHE A 34 -55.08 -13.02 -24.07
C PHE A 34 -56.53 -12.43 -24.17
N VAL A 35 -56.58 -11.12 -24.50
CA VAL A 35 -57.16 -10.38 -25.68
C VAL A 35 -58.60 -10.64 -26.18
N LEU A 36 -59.44 -9.57 -26.21
CA LEU A 36 -60.38 -9.05 -27.26
C LEU A 36 -61.58 -8.30 -26.59
N TRP A 37 -61.79 -6.98 -26.69
CA TRP A 37 -62.23 -6.07 -27.79
C TRP A 37 -63.76 -5.84 -27.87
N GLY A 38 -64.16 -4.55 -27.97
CA GLY A 38 -65.53 -4.09 -28.34
C GLY A 38 -66.09 -2.99 -27.41
N CYS A 39 -65.74 -1.70 -27.56
CA CYS A 39 -66.30 -0.68 -28.47
C CYS A 39 -67.60 0.03 -27.98
N PHE A 40 -67.48 1.32 -27.64
CA PHE A 40 -68.41 2.40 -28.06
C PHE A 40 -67.70 3.79 -28.10
N SER A 41 -67.34 4.17 -29.34
CA SER A 41 -67.34 5.47 -30.05
C SER A 41 -67.15 6.86 -29.39
N ASN A 42 -66.15 7.59 -29.95
CA ASN A 42 -66.04 9.00 -30.45
C ASN A 42 -66.33 10.17 -29.48
N SER A 43 -65.51 11.22 -29.34
CA SER A 43 -64.81 12.04 -30.35
C SER A 43 -63.57 12.82 -29.81
N VAL A 44 -62.71 13.23 -30.75
CA VAL A 44 -61.35 13.81 -30.68
C VAL A 44 -61.26 15.30 -30.25
N SER A 45 -60.23 15.68 -29.47
CA SER A 45 -59.31 16.81 -29.74
C SER A 45 -58.08 16.80 -28.82
N GLU A 46 -56.90 17.06 -29.39
CA GLU A 46 -55.54 17.04 -28.81
C GLU A 46 -55.31 18.01 -27.64
N SER A 47 -54.52 17.57 -26.64
CA SER A 47 -53.41 18.35 -26.08
C SER A 47 -52.44 17.41 -25.34
N GLU A 48 -51.15 17.48 -25.69
CA GLU A 48 -50.05 16.79 -25.02
C GLU A 48 -49.96 17.18 -23.54
N SER A 49 -49.81 16.18 -22.67
CA SER A 49 -49.15 16.35 -21.37
C SER A 49 -48.20 15.19 -21.13
N VAL A 50 -46.91 15.52 -21.19
CA VAL A 50 -45.79 14.71 -20.72
C VAL A 50 -45.95 14.56 -19.21
N VAL A 51 -46.02 13.32 -18.72
CA VAL A 51 -45.95 13.02 -17.30
C VAL A 51 -44.47 13.05 -16.90
N ASP A 52 -44.12 14.07 -16.13
CA ASP A 52 -42.82 14.27 -15.50
C ASP A 52 -42.59 13.22 -14.39
N LEU A 53 -41.49 12.48 -14.47
CA LEU A 53 -41.06 11.46 -13.49
C LEU A 53 -40.01 12.01 -12.50
N GLY A 54 -39.92 13.33 -12.31
CA GLY A 54 -38.90 13.97 -11.47
C GLY A 54 -39.17 14.08 -9.95
N SER A 55 -40.21 13.46 -9.38
CA SER A 55 -40.65 13.80 -8.00
C SER A 55 -40.31 12.82 -6.87
N ASP A 56 -39.50 11.78 -7.08
CA ASP A 56 -39.33 10.71 -6.06
C ASP A 56 -38.09 10.85 -5.14
N SER A 57 -37.16 11.77 -5.42
CA SER A 57 -36.00 12.05 -4.54
C SER A 57 -36.34 12.94 -3.34
N HIS A 58 -37.31 13.84 -3.50
CA HIS A 58 -37.67 14.86 -2.51
C HIS A 58 -38.42 14.30 -1.29
N ALA A 59 -39.05 13.13 -1.42
CA ALA A 59 -39.84 12.51 -0.34
C ALA A 59 -39.02 11.56 0.55
N ARG A 60 -37.79 11.18 0.16
CA ARG A 60 -37.00 10.15 0.85
C ARG A 60 -36.20 10.68 2.05
N PHE A 61 -35.95 11.98 2.14
CA PHE A 61 -35.22 12.60 3.24
C PHE A 61 -36.17 13.44 4.12
N ALA A 62 -37.26 12.86 4.63
CA ALA A 62 -38.21 13.57 5.50
C ALA A 62 -37.62 14.02 6.86
N PHE A 63 -36.33 13.72 7.11
CA PHE A 63 -35.56 14.01 8.31
C PHE A 63 -34.26 14.76 8.01
N VAL A 64 -34.18 15.56 6.93
CA VAL A 64 -32.97 16.35 6.67
C VAL A 64 -32.67 17.20 7.89
N ASP A 65 -31.51 16.95 8.48
CA ASP A 65 -30.86 17.78 9.50
C ASP A 65 -31.06 19.25 9.15
N ASP A 66 -31.69 20.04 10.04
CA ASP A 66 -31.99 21.48 9.83
C ASP A 66 -30.75 22.32 9.43
N ARG A 67 -29.55 21.71 9.49
CA ARG A 67 -28.24 22.23 9.10
C ARG A 67 -27.83 21.95 7.65
N MET A 68 -28.59 21.21 6.85
CA MET A 68 -28.26 20.95 5.44
C MET A 68 -29.21 21.69 4.49
N GLN A 69 -28.69 22.08 3.33
CA GLN A 69 -29.47 22.72 2.27
C GLN A 69 -29.37 21.92 0.96
N LEU A 70 -30.51 21.77 0.29
CA LEU A 70 -30.58 21.15 -1.03
C LEU A 70 -29.85 22.02 -2.07
N VAL A 71 -28.96 21.39 -2.82
CA VAL A 71 -28.25 21.95 -3.96
C VAL A 71 -28.78 21.25 -5.20
N GLU A 72 -29.68 21.94 -5.90
CA GLU A 72 -30.23 21.44 -7.17
C GLU A 72 -29.12 21.19 -8.20
N GLY A 73 -29.28 20.12 -8.96
CA GLY A 73 -28.59 19.85 -10.21
C GLY A 73 -28.68 21.06 -11.15
N ALA A 74 -27.66 21.24 -12.00
CA ALA A 74 -27.60 22.38 -12.90
C ALA A 74 -27.40 21.92 -14.35
N LYS A 75 -27.98 22.66 -15.29
CA LYS A 75 -27.60 22.59 -16.72
C LYS A 75 -26.32 23.38 -17.01
N ASP A 76 -25.91 24.23 -16.07
CA ASP A 76 -24.68 25.03 -16.14
C ASP A 76 -23.51 24.30 -15.49
N THR A 77 -22.31 24.61 -15.96
CA THR A 77 -21.06 24.02 -15.45
C THR A 77 -20.44 24.87 -14.34
N VAL A 78 -19.84 24.22 -13.33
CA VAL A 78 -18.87 24.83 -12.42
C VAL A 78 -17.45 24.74 -13.01
N VAL A 79 -16.56 25.68 -12.67
CA VAL A 79 -15.17 25.69 -13.14
C VAL A 79 -14.24 25.25 -12.01
N LEU A 80 -13.46 24.21 -12.27
CA LEU A 80 -12.34 23.77 -11.43
C LEU A 80 -11.02 24.21 -12.08
N GLY A 81 -10.01 24.51 -11.26
CA GLY A 81 -8.72 24.98 -11.75
C GLY A 81 -8.74 26.40 -12.34
N THR A 82 -7.65 26.79 -12.98
CA THR A 82 -7.47 28.12 -13.58
C THR A 82 -6.54 28.10 -14.79
N ASN A 83 -6.68 29.09 -15.68
CA ASN A 83 -5.76 29.38 -16.79
C ASN A 83 -4.86 30.59 -16.50
N LYS A 84 -4.87 31.11 -15.26
CA LYS A 84 -4.04 32.24 -14.85
C LYS A 84 -2.55 31.88 -14.93
N LYS A 85 -1.76 32.76 -15.56
CA LYS A 85 -0.30 32.60 -15.65
C LYS A 85 0.32 32.65 -14.24
N GLY A 86 1.12 31.63 -13.90
CA GLY A 86 1.77 31.52 -12.60
C GLY A 86 1.02 30.70 -11.55
N ALA A 87 -0.18 30.19 -11.87
CA ALA A 87 -0.86 29.20 -11.04
C ALA A 87 -0.05 27.89 -10.95
N LYS A 88 -0.29 27.11 -9.89
CA LYS A 88 0.38 25.81 -9.72
C LYS A 88 -0.02 24.85 -10.85
N PHE A 89 0.89 24.00 -11.28
CA PHE A 89 0.69 23.10 -12.42
C PHE A 89 -0.56 22.19 -12.26
N ASP A 90 -0.79 21.69 -11.06
CA ASP A 90 -1.91 20.84 -10.64
C ASP A 90 -3.24 21.60 -10.43
N GLU A 91 -3.22 22.92 -10.51
CA GLU A 91 -4.39 23.81 -10.53
C GLU A 91 -4.72 24.28 -11.95
N THR A 92 -4.01 23.77 -12.97
CA THR A 92 -4.23 24.07 -14.38
C THR A 92 -4.51 22.79 -15.19
N PRO A 93 -5.25 22.86 -16.32
CA PRO A 93 -5.97 24.03 -16.86
C PRO A 93 -7.33 24.25 -16.15
N GLU A 94 -8.13 25.20 -16.62
CA GLU A 94 -9.57 25.23 -16.28
C GLU A 94 -10.29 24.01 -16.85
N MET A 95 -11.04 23.33 -15.98
CA MET A 95 -11.93 22.23 -16.33
C MET A 95 -13.37 22.61 -15.98
N ARG A 96 -14.32 22.27 -16.85
CA ARG A 96 -15.74 22.53 -16.63
C ARG A 96 -16.43 21.26 -16.15
N VAL A 97 -17.19 21.35 -15.08
CA VAL A 97 -17.91 20.21 -14.51
C VAL A 97 -19.41 20.47 -14.52
N LEU A 98 -20.19 19.56 -15.10
CA LEU A 98 -21.65 19.54 -15.00
C LEU A 98 -22.05 18.63 -13.84
N LEU A 99 -22.81 19.15 -12.88
CA LEU A 99 -23.41 18.38 -11.79
C LEU A 99 -24.91 18.30 -12.04
N ASP A 100 -25.37 17.20 -12.64
CA ASP A 100 -26.74 17.01 -13.15
C ASP A 100 -27.70 16.38 -12.14
N TYR A 101 -27.23 16.17 -10.91
CA TYR A 101 -27.98 15.59 -9.80
C TYR A 101 -28.14 16.58 -8.64
N ASP A 102 -29.16 16.33 -7.85
CA ASP A 102 -29.41 17.03 -6.60
C ASP A 102 -28.63 16.36 -5.46
N PHE A 103 -28.10 17.17 -4.54
CA PHE A 103 -27.48 16.67 -3.31
C PHE A 103 -27.74 17.64 -2.16
N TRP A 104 -27.65 17.14 -0.93
CA TRP A 104 -27.71 17.98 0.26
C TRP A 104 -26.30 18.28 0.73
N MET A 105 -26.05 19.49 1.25
CA MET A 105 -24.76 19.83 1.84
C MET A 105 -24.94 20.67 3.10
N ASP A 106 -24.08 20.44 4.08
CA ASP A 106 -24.05 21.24 5.31
C ASP A 106 -23.86 22.72 4.98
N VAL A 107 -24.68 23.56 5.63
CA VAL A 107 -24.60 25.02 5.47
C VAL A 107 -23.33 25.59 6.05
N ARG A 108 -22.74 24.96 7.07
CA ARG A 108 -21.48 25.35 7.74
C ARG A 108 -20.58 24.13 7.93
N GLY A 109 -19.29 24.35 8.21
CA GLY A 109 -18.40 23.27 8.64
C GLY A 109 -18.91 22.56 9.90
N VAL A 110 -18.56 21.28 10.07
CA VAL A 110 -18.88 20.52 11.29
C VAL A 110 -18.26 21.23 12.49
N THR A 111 -19.00 21.39 13.58
CA THR A 111 -18.47 22.04 14.79
C THR A 111 -17.94 21.03 15.81
N CYS A 112 -17.20 21.52 16.80
CA CYS A 112 -16.67 20.73 17.90
C CYS A 112 -17.79 19.97 18.63
N GLY A 113 -18.92 20.61 18.95
CA GLY A 113 -20.08 19.95 19.55
C GLY A 113 -20.75 18.92 18.64
N ASP A 114 -20.84 19.22 17.34
CA ASP A 114 -21.39 18.31 16.34
C ASP A 114 -20.52 17.04 16.23
N PHE A 115 -19.20 17.21 16.26
CA PHE A 115 -18.23 16.12 16.22
C PHE A 115 -18.29 15.24 17.46
N MET A 116 -18.26 15.85 18.65
CA MET A 116 -18.31 15.12 19.92
C MET A 116 -19.59 14.31 20.10
N SER A 117 -20.74 14.84 19.66
CA SER A 117 -22.04 14.17 19.82
C SER A 117 -22.17 12.88 19.00
N VAL A 118 -21.63 12.85 17.78
CA VAL A 118 -21.70 11.65 16.92
C VAL A 118 -20.68 10.59 17.36
N LEU A 119 -19.49 11.01 17.82
CA LEU A 119 -18.39 10.13 18.19
C LEU A 119 -18.19 9.99 19.71
N GLU A 120 -19.25 10.16 20.50
CA GLU A 120 -19.21 10.22 21.99
C GLU A 120 -18.48 9.03 22.63
N SER A 121 -18.57 7.83 22.04
CA SER A 121 -17.96 6.62 22.55
C SER A 121 -16.48 6.44 22.17
N SER A 122 -15.96 7.26 21.25
CA SER A 122 -14.61 7.12 20.71
C SER A 122 -13.53 7.54 21.71
N THR A 123 -12.35 6.92 21.60
CA THR A 123 -11.17 7.33 22.38
C THR A 123 -10.70 8.74 22.01
N LEU A 124 -10.90 9.14 20.74
CA LEU A 124 -10.51 10.45 20.23
C LEU A 124 -11.19 11.58 21.01
N VAL A 125 -12.51 11.55 21.12
CA VAL A 125 -13.30 12.63 21.77
C VAL A 125 -12.91 12.81 23.25
N LYS A 126 -12.41 11.76 23.92
CA LYS A 126 -11.95 11.85 25.32
C LYS A 126 -10.65 12.65 25.48
N ASN A 127 -9.84 12.73 24.44
CA ASN A 127 -8.54 13.38 24.45
C ASN A 127 -8.49 14.67 23.60
N LEU A 128 -9.55 14.95 22.84
CA LEU A 128 -9.62 16.08 21.91
C LEU A 128 -10.07 17.35 22.64
N ASP A 129 -9.24 18.39 22.60
CA ASP A 129 -9.59 19.75 23.02
C ASP A 129 -9.80 20.61 21.77
N CYS A 130 -11.05 20.67 21.28
CA CYS A 130 -11.42 21.41 20.07
C CYS A 130 -12.15 22.75 20.35
N GLY A 131 -12.09 23.24 21.59
CA GLY A 131 -12.68 24.53 21.94
C GLY A 131 -14.18 24.46 22.28
N LYS A 132 -14.93 25.50 21.90
CA LYS A 132 -16.37 25.60 22.21
C LYS A 132 -17.22 24.80 21.22
N ASP A 133 -18.40 24.37 21.64
CA ASP A 133 -19.31 23.54 20.84
C ASP A 133 -19.66 24.13 19.46
N ASP A 134 -19.68 25.45 19.31
CA ASP A 134 -20.01 26.16 18.07
C ASP A 134 -18.81 26.49 17.17
N GLU A 135 -17.58 26.23 17.63
CA GLU A 135 -16.37 26.45 16.84
C GLU A 135 -16.17 25.32 15.80
N PRO A 136 -15.62 25.61 14.61
CA PRO A 136 -15.34 24.58 13.61
C PRO A 136 -14.40 23.51 14.14
N ILE A 137 -14.68 22.24 13.83
CA ILE A 137 -13.77 21.15 14.15
C ILE A 137 -12.50 21.26 13.29
N VAL A 138 -11.35 21.25 13.94
CA VAL A 138 -10.00 21.28 13.33
C VAL A 138 -9.09 20.32 14.09
N SER A 139 -7.84 20.17 13.64
CA SER A 139 -6.92 19.15 14.18
C SER A 139 -7.52 17.75 14.10
N ILE A 140 -8.10 17.42 12.94
CA ILE A 140 -8.63 16.10 12.62
C ILE A 140 -7.96 15.58 11.36
N THR A 141 -7.87 14.26 11.23
CA THR A 141 -7.41 13.63 9.99
C THR A 141 -8.57 13.49 8.99
N PHE A 142 -8.26 13.26 7.71
CA PHE A 142 -9.29 12.87 6.73
C PHE A 142 -10.02 11.60 7.17
N PHE A 143 -9.30 10.64 7.75
CA PHE A 143 -9.89 9.40 8.24
C PHE A 143 -10.85 9.63 9.42
N ASP A 144 -10.55 10.59 10.31
CA ASP A 144 -11.49 10.98 11.38
C ASP A 144 -12.79 11.54 10.78
N ALA A 145 -12.70 12.38 9.73
CA ALA A 145 -13.87 12.90 9.01
C ALA A 145 -14.67 11.79 8.32
N VAL A 146 -14.00 10.80 7.72
CA VAL A 146 -14.61 9.60 7.13
C VAL A 146 -15.35 8.78 8.19
N LEU A 147 -14.72 8.52 9.34
CA LEU A 147 -15.34 7.77 10.44
C LEU A 147 -16.55 8.51 11.00
N TYR A 148 -16.46 9.84 11.14
CA TYR A 148 -17.59 10.69 11.53
C TYR A 148 -18.76 10.56 10.55
N ALA A 149 -18.50 10.67 9.24
CA ALA A 149 -19.53 10.54 8.21
C ALA A 149 -20.24 9.19 8.27
N ASN A 150 -19.48 8.09 8.41
CA ASN A 150 -20.05 6.76 8.56
C ASN A 150 -20.90 6.59 9.82
N GLU A 151 -20.44 7.09 10.97
CA GLU A 151 -21.23 7.02 12.21
C GLU A 151 -22.48 7.91 12.11
N LYS A 152 -22.41 9.07 11.46
CA LYS A 152 -23.59 9.90 11.19
C LYS A 152 -24.61 9.18 10.29
N SER A 153 -24.14 8.50 9.23
CA SER A 153 -25.00 7.62 8.40
C SER A 153 -25.73 6.58 9.25
N LYS A 154 -25.01 5.84 10.10
CA LYS A 154 -25.59 4.79 10.94
C LYS A 154 -26.62 5.35 11.93
N ASN A 155 -26.33 6.49 12.56
CA ASN A 155 -27.24 7.16 13.51
C ASN A 155 -28.56 7.55 12.85
N GLU A 156 -28.53 7.91 11.56
CA GLU A 156 -29.70 8.27 10.76
C GLU A 156 -30.30 7.08 9.98
N ASN A 157 -29.83 5.85 10.21
CA ASN A 157 -30.25 4.62 9.51
C ASN A 157 -30.06 4.66 7.98
N LEU A 158 -28.96 5.28 7.54
CA LEU A 158 -28.53 5.35 6.15
C LEU A 158 -27.35 4.41 5.89
N ASP A 159 -27.14 4.07 4.62
CA ASP A 159 -25.95 3.35 4.18
C ASP A 159 -24.68 4.17 4.47
N THR A 160 -23.59 3.49 4.79
CA THR A 160 -22.26 4.11 4.89
C THR A 160 -21.63 4.24 3.51
N VAL A 161 -21.12 5.41 3.18
CA VAL A 161 -20.42 5.64 1.91
C VAL A 161 -19.02 5.04 1.92
N TYR A 162 -18.36 4.98 3.08
CA TYR A 162 -16.98 4.51 3.19
C TYR A 162 -16.90 3.08 3.74
N GLU A 163 -15.99 2.28 3.19
CA GLU A 163 -15.70 0.91 3.64
C GLU A 163 -14.21 0.78 4.01
N TYR A 164 -13.89 -0.05 4.98
CA TYR A 164 -12.52 -0.41 5.36
C TYR A 164 -12.52 -1.73 6.14
N SER A 165 -11.43 -2.49 6.06
CA SER A 165 -11.29 -3.77 6.78
C SER A 165 -10.75 -3.57 8.19
N LYS A 166 -9.91 -2.55 8.41
CA LYS A 166 -9.27 -2.28 9.70
C LYS A 166 -8.94 -0.80 9.83
N LYS A 167 -9.00 -0.28 11.06
CA LYS A 167 -8.54 1.07 11.39
C LYS A 167 -7.32 1.02 12.31
N THR A 168 -6.40 1.95 12.10
CA THR A 168 -5.23 2.17 12.94
C THR A 168 -5.37 3.51 13.64
N LEU A 169 -5.29 3.50 14.97
CA LEU A 169 -5.40 4.70 15.79
C LEU A 169 -4.02 5.06 16.36
N ASP A 170 -3.73 6.34 16.46
CA ASP A 170 -2.57 6.85 17.20
C ASP A 170 -2.82 6.85 18.73
N LYS A 171 -1.85 7.38 19.49
CA LYS A 171 -1.95 7.47 20.96
C LYS A 171 -3.04 8.43 21.44
N ALA A 172 -3.35 9.47 20.67
CA ALA A 172 -4.40 10.43 20.99
C ALA A 172 -5.79 9.89 20.62
N GLY A 173 -5.85 8.88 19.74
CA GLY A 173 -7.07 8.24 19.27
C GLY A 173 -7.46 8.65 17.85
N HIS A 174 -6.66 9.48 17.16
CA HIS A 174 -6.87 9.83 15.76
C HIS A 174 -6.71 8.61 14.88
N CYS A 175 -7.56 8.50 13.86
CA CYS A 175 -7.39 7.48 12.84
C CYS A 175 -6.29 7.89 11.87
N VAL A 176 -5.17 7.18 11.88
CA VAL A 176 -4.01 7.46 11.01
C VAL A 176 -3.89 6.49 9.85
N GLY A 177 -4.74 5.48 9.78
CA GLY A 177 -4.80 4.54 8.66
C GLY A 177 -6.11 3.76 8.61
N LEU A 178 -6.65 3.60 7.40
CA LEU A 178 -7.75 2.69 7.11
C LEU A 178 -7.27 1.65 6.09
N GLU A 179 -7.08 0.42 6.56
CA GLU A 179 -6.72 -0.70 5.70
C GLU A 179 -7.91 -1.07 4.83
N GLY A 180 -7.64 -1.30 3.54
CA GLY A 180 -8.67 -1.60 2.57
C GLY A 180 -9.68 -0.47 2.34
N PHE A 181 -9.27 0.78 2.55
CA PHE A 181 -10.15 1.94 2.43
C PHE A 181 -10.79 2.07 1.05
N SER A 182 -12.12 2.01 1.01
CA SER A 182 -12.96 2.22 -0.17
C SER A 182 -14.07 3.25 0.06
N PHE A 183 -14.62 3.79 -1.03
CA PHE A 183 -15.78 4.68 -0.97
C PHE A 183 -16.71 4.41 -2.15
N HIS A 184 -18.01 4.32 -1.86
CA HIS A 184 -19.07 3.88 -2.75
C HIS A 184 -20.06 5.04 -2.96
N LEU A 185 -19.79 5.85 -4.00
CA LEU A 185 -20.53 7.09 -4.24
C LEU A 185 -21.97 6.86 -4.72
N ASP A 186 -22.36 5.62 -5.02
CA ASP A 186 -23.74 5.22 -5.32
C ASP A 186 -24.63 5.11 -4.07
N LYS A 187 -24.05 5.20 -2.86
CA LYS A 187 -24.80 5.07 -1.60
C LYS A 187 -25.45 6.37 -1.15
N GLU A 188 -26.66 6.26 -0.62
CA GLU A 188 -27.45 7.37 -0.08
C GLU A 188 -27.07 7.67 1.38
N GLY A 189 -25.81 8.03 1.61
CA GLY A 189 -25.25 8.27 2.94
C GLY A 189 -24.52 9.61 3.09
N PHE A 190 -24.11 9.93 4.32
CA PHE A 190 -23.24 11.07 4.58
C PHE A 190 -21.82 10.80 4.08
N ARG A 191 -21.24 11.81 3.46
CA ARG A 191 -19.88 11.79 2.91
C ARG A 191 -19.27 13.18 2.95
N LEU A 192 -17.98 13.27 2.66
CA LEU A 192 -17.37 14.55 2.35
C LEU A 192 -17.86 14.97 0.95
N PRO A 193 -18.05 16.28 0.68
CA PRO A 193 -18.38 16.73 -0.66
C PRO A 193 -17.23 16.43 -1.61
N THR A 194 -17.53 16.31 -2.90
CA THR A 194 -16.51 16.38 -3.95
C THR A 194 -15.98 17.81 -4.08
N GLU A 195 -14.81 17.98 -4.69
CA GLU A 195 -14.28 19.30 -5.05
C GLU A 195 -15.28 20.07 -5.90
N ALA A 196 -15.93 19.41 -6.87
CA ALA A 196 -16.92 20.02 -7.75
C ALA A 196 -18.16 20.51 -6.98
N GLU A 197 -18.70 19.70 -6.08
CA GLU A 197 -19.84 20.07 -5.24
C GLU A 197 -19.48 21.26 -4.32
N TRP A 198 -18.31 21.21 -3.69
CA TRP A 198 -17.83 22.28 -2.82
C TRP A 198 -17.71 23.60 -3.57
N VAL A 199 -17.07 23.61 -4.75
CA VAL A 199 -16.90 24.84 -5.56
C VAL A 199 -18.25 25.33 -6.12
N LYS A 200 -19.18 24.43 -6.48
CA LYS A 200 -20.52 24.82 -6.96
C LYS A 200 -21.27 25.64 -5.91
N VAL A 201 -21.13 25.27 -4.64
CA VAL A 201 -21.76 26.01 -3.54
C VAL A 201 -20.98 27.27 -3.19
N ALA A 202 -19.65 27.18 -3.04
CA ALA A 202 -18.80 28.32 -2.68
C ALA A 202 -18.86 29.46 -3.72
N SER A 203 -18.95 29.15 -5.01
CA SER A 203 -19.09 30.14 -6.08
C SER A 203 -20.42 30.91 -6.09
N LYS A 204 -21.42 30.44 -5.35
CA LYS A 204 -22.77 31.04 -5.26
C LYS A 204 -23.12 31.50 -3.85
N ALA A 205 -22.15 31.54 -2.93
CA ALA A 205 -22.36 31.84 -1.51
C ALA A 205 -23.03 33.20 -1.29
N ASP A 206 -22.79 34.19 -2.18
CA ASP A 206 -23.40 35.53 -2.10
C ASP A 206 -24.94 35.54 -2.32
N GLY A 207 -25.57 34.41 -2.63
CA GLY A 207 -27.03 34.27 -2.82
C GLY A 207 -27.70 33.09 -2.09
N LYS A 208 -26.97 32.32 -1.27
CA LYS A 208 -27.50 31.17 -0.49
C LYS A 208 -26.99 31.22 0.97
N ASN A 209 -27.62 30.49 1.89
CA ASN A 209 -27.32 30.50 3.34
C ASN A 209 -26.03 29.72 3.74
N PHE A 210 -25.09 29.51 2.83
CA PHE A 210 -23.86 28.75 3.13
C PHE A 210 -22.78 29.64 3.75
N VAL A 211 -22.17 29.17 4.83
CA VAL A 211 -21.10 29.83 5.58
C VAL A 211 -19.79 29.09 5.36
N PHE A 212 -18.79 29.81 4.84
CA PHE A 212 -17.41 29.33 4.69
C PHE A 212 -16.51 30.15 5.60
N SER A 213 -15.62 29.48 6.32
CA SER A 213 -14.64 30.16 7.16
C SER A 213 -13.45 30.62 6.32
N GLU A 214 -13.02 31.87 6.51
CA GLU A 214 -11.79 32.40 5.90
C GLU A 214 -10.51 31.93 6.63
N SER A 215 -10.67 31.25 7.77
CA SER A 215 -9.56 30.78 8.62
C SER A 215 -9.47 29.25 8.73
N VAL A 216 -10.32 28.50 8.03
CA VAL A 216 -10.35 27.03 8.07
C VAL A 216 -10.37 26.50 6.64
N LYS A 217 -9.46 25.58 6.35
CA LYS A 217 -9.49 24.73 5.16
C LYS A 217 -10.38 23.52 5.44
N GLU A 218 -11.03 22.99 4.40
CA GLU A 218 -11.94 21.87 4.51
C GLU A 218 -11.50 20.72 3.61
N PHE A 219 -11.44 19.50 4.17
CA PHE A 219 -11.27 18.29 3.37
C PHE A 219 -12.45 18.10 2.40
N VAL A 220 -12.14 17.63 1.20
CA VAL A 220 -13.11 17.08 0.23
C VAL A 220 -12.76 15.62 -0.07
N ASN A 221 -13.68 14.87 -0.67
CA ASN A 221 -13.54 13.43 -0.87
C ASN A 221 -12.41 13.05 -1.86
N ASP A 222 -12.19 13.89 -2.87
CA ASP A 222 -11.40 13.60 -4.06
C ASP A 222 -9.93 13.27 -3.75
N PHE A 223 -9.42 12.26 -4.46
CA PHE A 223 -7.97 12.14 -4.67
C PHE A 223 -7.48 13.27 -5.56
N LYS A 224 -6.29 13.78 -5.24
CA LYS A 224 -5.64 14.81 -6.05
C LYS A 224 -5.07 14.19 -7.32
N GLY A 225 -5.33 14.83 -8.46
CA GLY A 225 -4.82 14.48 -9.78
C GLY A 225 -4.93 15.64 -10.76
N LEU A 226 -4.36 15.51 -11.97
CA LEU A 226 -4.36 16.58 -12.95
C LEU A 226 -5.75 16.81 -13.55
N LEU A 227 -6.05 18.08 -13.83
CA LEU A 227 -7.25 18.49 -14.55
C LEU A 227 -6.99 18.44 -16.06
N ASN A 228 -8.07 18.43 -16.85
CA ASN A 228 -7.99 18.56 -18.30
C ASN A 228 -8.89 19.69 -18.81
N ASN A 229 -8.68 20.12 -20.05
CA ASN A 229 -9.54 21.13 -20.68
C ASN A 229 -10.72 20.47 -21.40
N SER A 230 -11.67 19.92 -20.63
CA SER A 230 -12.91 19.34 -21.15
C SER A 230 -14.12 19.67 -20.27
N ILE A 231 -15.31 19.25 -20.73
CA ILE A 231 -16.53 19.25 -19.93
C ILE A 231 -16.71 17.84 -19.39
N VAL A 232 -16.75 17.69 -18.07
CA VAL A 232 -16.90 16.41 -17.37
C VAL A 232 -18.20 16.41 -16.58
N GLU A 233 -18.96 15.33 -16.63
CA GLU A 233 -20.20 15.16 -15.85
C GLU A 233 -19.87 14.45 -14.54
N ASN A 234 -20.42 14.94 -13.43
CA ASN A 234 -20.37 14.31 -12.11
C ASN A 234 -18.94 13.90 -11.67
N PHE A 235 -17.99 14.82 -11.86
CA PHE A 235 -16.58 14.59 -11.54
C PHE A 235 -16.35 14.36 -10.04
N ALA A 236 -15.63 13.28 -9.71
CA ALA A 236 -15.37 12.85 -8.33
C ALA A 236 -13.87 12.65 -8.02
N GLY A 237 -13.01 13.33 -8.77
CA GLY A 237 -11.56 13.33 -8.54
C GLY A 237 -10.79 12.31 -9.37
N ALA A 238 -9.54 12.07 -8.99
CA ALA A 238 -8.75 11.00 -9.55
C ALA A 238 -9.26 9.62 -9.07
N SER A 239 -9.15 8.61 -9.92
CA SER A 239 -9.58 7.22 -9.65
C SER A 239 -8.68 6.49 -8.65
N ASN A 240 -7.42 6.91 -8.56
CA ASN A 240 -6.41 6.41 -7.65
C ASN A 240 -5.68 7.57 -6.98
N THR A 241 -4.85 7.26 -6.00
CA THR A 241 -4.03 8.26 -5.32
C THR A 241 -2.72 8.52 -6.06
N ASN A 242 -2.11 9.67 -5.83
CA ASN A 242 -0.80 10.00 -6.39
C ASN A 242 0.34 9.45 -5.52
N GLU A 243 1.60 9.65 -5.89
CA GLU A 243 2.78 9.15 -5.14
C GLU A 243 2.91 9.66 -3.69
N ALA A 244 2.18 10.73 -3.33
CA ALA A 244 2.19 11.31 -1.99
C ALA A 244 0.89 11.05 -1.23
N ASP A 245 0.02 10.18 -1.76
CA ASP A 245 -1.33 9.94 -1.29
C ASP A 245 -2.17 11.22 -1.06
N GLU A 246 -2.07 12.21 -1.94
CA GLU A 246 -2.63 13.54 -1.66
C GLU A 246 -4.17 13.60 -1.73
N ARG A 247 -4.75 14.27 -0.72
CA ARG A 247 -6.14 14.74 -0.67
C ARG A 247 -6.23 16.21 -1.03
N ILE A 248 -7.39 16.58 -1.56
CA ILE A 248 -7.70 17.99 -1.83
C ILE A 248 -8.26 18.64 -0.56
N VAL A 249 -7.81 19.85 -0.30
CA VAL A 249 -8.42 20.75 0.70
C VAL A 249 -8.84 22.05 0.02
N LYS A 250 -10.01 22.56 0.38
CA LYS A 250 -10.61 23.78 -0.14
C LYS A 250 -10.75 24.83 0.97
N GLY A 251 -11.12 26.06 0.61
CA GLY A 251 -11.22 27.16 1.58
C GLY A 251 -9.88 27.82 1.88
N GLY A 252 -9.82 28.58 2.97
CA GLY A 252 -8.71 29.49 3.24
C GLY A 252 -8.23 29.45 4.68
N TYR A 253 -6.90 29.43 4.81
CA TYR A 253 -6.11 29.90 5.94
C TYR A 253 -4.86 30.47 5.27
N ASP A 254 -4.87 31.78 4.96
CA ASP A 254 -3.65 32.50 4.58
C ASP A 254 -3.75 33.98 4.99
N TYR A 255 -2.60 34.56 5.36
CA TYR A 255 -2.44 35.84 6.05
C TYR A 255 -2.71 37.07 5.15
N ASP A 256 -3.12 36.87 3.90
CA ASP A 256 -3.53 37.90 2.95
C ASP A 256 -4.92 37.60 2.38
N LEU A 257 -5.92 38.36 2.81
CA LEU A 257 -7.34 38.25 2.42
C LEU A 257 -7.59 38.44 0.91
N SER A 258 -6.58 38.82 0.12
CA SER A 258 -6.68 38.91 -1.34
C SER A 258 -6.44 37.59 -2.09
N SER A 259 -6.12 36.49 -1.38
CA SER A 259 -5.56 35.26 -1.95
C SER A 259 -6.45 34.01 -1.96
N ILE A 260 -7.63 34.01 -1.30
CA ILE A 260 -8.54 32.84 -1.29
C ILE A 260 -9.19 32.69 -2.66
N ASN A 261 -8.54 31.92 -3.52
CA ASN A 261 -9.08 31.59 -4.83
C ASN A 261 -9.76 30.22 -4.80
N LEU A 262 -10.98 30.13 -5.34
CA LEU A 262 -11.75 28.88 -5.44
C LEU A 262 -11.05 27.77 -6.23
N TYR A 263 -10.08 28.12 -7.09
CA TYR A 263 -9.30 27.16 -7.87
C TYR A 263 -8.17 26.49 -7.07
N SER A 264 -7.84 26.97 -5.87
CA SER A 264 -6.75 26.40 -5.06
C SER A 264 -7.12 25.00 -4.58
N ARG A 265 -6.19 24.04 -4.65
CA ARG A 265 -6.47 22.61 -4.39
C ARG A 265 -5.59 21.98 -3.30
N SER A 266 -4.73 22.79 -2.68
CA SER A 266 -3.67 22.30 -1.78
C SER A 266 -3.50 23.17 -0.55
N ASP A 267 -2.67 22.67 0.37
CA ASP A 267 -2.09 23.45 1.46
C ASP A 267 -0.64 23.88 1.14
N ILE A 268 0.06 24.48 2.11
CA ILE A 268 1.49 24.80 2.04
C ILE A 268 2.31 23.53 1.83
N TYR A 269 1.93 22.45 2.50
CA TYR A 269 2.51 21.11 2.34
C TYR A 269 1.53 20.16 1.67
N ALA A 270 2.05 19.02 1.18
CA ALA A 270 1.21 17.94 0.69
C ALA A 270 0.27 17.45 1.81
N VAL A 271 -1.01 17.31 1.50
CA VAL A 271 -2.03 16.88 2.47
C VAL A 271 -2.30 15.40 2.23
N THR A 272 -1.88 14.55 3.16
CA THR A 272 -2.20 13.12 3.17
C THR A 272 -3.47 12.88 3.99
N PRO A 273 -4.10 11.68 3.92
CA PRO A 273 -5.26 11.38 4.76
C PRO A 273 -4.97 11.44 6.26
N SER A 274 -3.71 11.23 6.66
CA SER A 274 -3.26 11.28 8.06
C SER A 274 -2.80 12.68 8.51
N THR A 275 -2.81 13.68 7.61
CA THR A 275 -2.37 15.04 7.95
C THR A 275 -3.28 15.64 9.02
N LEU A 276 -2.65 16.20 10.05
CA LEU A 276 -3.31 16.87 11.17
C LEU A 276 -2.87 18.34 11.19
N ALA A 277 -3.81 19.25 11.08
CA ALA A 277 -3.54 20.69 11.13
C ALA A 277 -4.63 21.42 11.91
N ASP A 278 -4.22 22.41 12.71
CA ASP A 278 -5.09 23.21 13.59
C ASP A 278 -5.98 24.21 12.86
N TYR A 279 -5.91 24.22 11.53
CA TYR A 279 -6.74 25.03 10.64
C TYR A 279 -7.42 24.18 9.54
N VAL A 280 -7.41 22.85 9.64
CA VAL A 280 -8.07 21.96 8.67
C VAL A 280 -9.22 21.20 9.34
N GLY A 281 -10.43 21.42 8.83
CA GLY A 281 -11.67 20.77 9.22
C GLY A 281 -12.38 20.11 8.04
N PHE A 282 -13.70 19.98 8.11
CA PHE A 282 -14.52 19.44 7.02
C PHE A 282 -16.00 19.83 7.15
N ARG A 283 -16.77 19.53 6.10
CA ARG A 283 -18.24 19.57 6.08
C ARG A 283 -18.79 18.32 5.40
N LEU A 284 -20.07 18.03 5.56
CA LEU A 284 -20.71 16.88 4.91
C LEU A 284 -21.58 17.26 3.72
N ALA A 285 -21.64 16.33 2.77
CA ALA A 285 -22.68 16.18 1.78
C ALA A 285 -23.48 14.90 2.08
N LEU A 286 -24.72 14.84 1.58
CA LEU A 286 -25.61 13.71 1.70
C LEU A 286 -26.25 13.42 0.34
N GLY A 287 -26.19 12.16 -0.05
CA GLY A 287 -26.80 11.62 -1.27
C GLY A 287 -25.80 10.98 -2.23
N ALA A 288 -26.32 10.11 -3.09
CA ALA A 288 -25.54 9.43 -4.13
C ALA A 288 -25.05 10.39 -5.23
N ILE A 289 -23.91 10.05 -5.85
CA ILE A 289 -23.39 10.66 -7.08
C ILE A 289 -23.65 9.70 -8.24
N PRO A 290 -24.75 9.87 -9.00
CA PRO A 290 -25.04 9.00 -10.12
C PRO A 290 -23.99 9.17 -11.22
N ASN A 291 -23.55 8.05 -11.81
CA ASN A 291 -22.59 8.03 -12.93
C ASN A 291 -21.32 8.86 -12.66
N ALA A 292 -20.79 8.77 -11.42
CA ALA A 292 -19.58 9.49 -11.03
C ALA A 292 -18.45 9.27 -12.05
N THR A 293 -17.86 10.36 -12.54
CA THR A 293 -16.74 10.29 -13.48
C THR A 293 -15.42 10.51 -12.75
N PHE A 294 -14.47 9.62 -12.97
CA PHE A 294 -13.11 9.72 -12.46
C PHE A 294 -12.11 9.97 -13.59
N LEU A 295 -11.02 10.66 -13.26
CA LEU A 295 -9.86 10.80 -14.15
C LEU A 295 -8.69 9.94 -13.66
N ASP A 296 -7.74 9.63 -14.53
CA ASP A 296 -6.43 9.12 -14.12
C ASP A 296 -5.54 10.27 -13.60
N GLN A 297 -4.33 9.95 -13.13
CA GLN A 297 -3.37 10.96 -12.67
C GLN A 297 -2.96 11.95 -13.77
N GLY A 298 -3.10 11.59 -15.04
CA GLY A 298 -2.82 12.42 -16.22
C GLY A 298 -4.02 13.24 -16.70
N GLY A 299 -5.17 13.17 -16.02
CA GLY A 299 -6.38 13.88 -16.37
C GLY A 299 -7.18 13.25 -17.51
N LYS A 300 -7.03 11.96 -17.83
CA LYS A 300 -7.89 11.26 -18.81
C LYS A 300 -9.04 10.55 -18.12
N LYS A 301 -10.22 10.54 -18.76
CA LYS A 301 -11.40 9.84 -18.23
C LYS A 301 -11.14 8.35 -18.12
N VAL A 302 -11.48 7.78 -16.97
CA VAL A 302 -11.41 6.34 -16.69
C VAL A 302 -12.82 5.75 -16.78
N ASN A 303 -13.01 4.70 -17.58
CA ASN A 303 -14.26 3.96 -17.66
C ASN A 303 -14.20 2.76 -16.71
N SER A 304 -15.24 2.54 -15.90
CA SER A 304 -15.30 1.46 -14.89
C SER A 304 -14.04 1.42 -14.02
N PRO A 305 -13.81 2.47 -13.19
CA PRO A 305 -12.57 2.62 -12.45
C PRO A 305 -12.34 1.42 -11.54
N VAL A 306 -11.14 0.87 -11.62
CA VAL A 306 -10.71 -0.22 -10.76
C VAL A 306 -9.82 0.35 -9.66
N LYS A 307 -10.15 0.03 -8.41
CA LYS A 307 -9.46 0.53 -7.23
C LYS A 307 -8.56 -0.55 -6.65
N LYS A 308 -7.26 -0.26 -6.55
CA LYS A 308 -6.31 -1.05 -5.76
C LYS A 308 -6.58 -0.81 -4.26
N VAL A 309 -6.85 -1.88 -3.53
CA VAL A 309 -7.27 -1.84 -2.10
C VAL A 309 -6.16 -2.30 -1.16
N ALA A 310 -5.30 -3.22 -1.61
CA ALA A 310 -4.13 -3.66 -0.85
C ALA A 310 -2.85 -2.93 -1.28
N SER A 311 -2.01 -2.56 -0.31
CA SER A 311 -0.63 -2.11 -0.56
C SER A 311 0.33 -3.31 -0.57
N ALA A 312 1.56 -3.12 -1.09
CA ALA A 312 2.59 -4.15 -0.98
C ALA A 312 2.97 -4.47 0.47
N LEU A 313 2.83 -3.48 1.37
CA LEU A 313 3.07 -3.65 2.80
C LEU A 313 2.01 -4.55 3.44
N ASN A 314 0.73 -4.37 3.09
CA ASN A 314 -0.38 -5.21 3.56
C ASN A 314 -0.18 -6.68 3.11
N LEU A 315 0.41 -6.88 1.93
CA LEU A 315 0.64 -8.22 1.38
C LEU A 315 1.89 -8.89 1.94
N TRP A 316 2.82 -8.14 2.52
CA TRP A 316 4.13 -8.66 2.92
C TRP A 316 4.02 -9.86 3.84
N ASP A 317 3.13 -9.82 4.84
CA ASP A 317 2.96 -10.91 5.79
C ASP A 317 2.54 -12.23 5.12
N TYR A 318 1.88 -12.16 3.95
CA TYR A 318 1.41 -13.32 3.17
C TYR A 318 2.33 -13.70 2.01
N THR A 319 3.03 -12.75 1.38
CA THR A 319 3.80 -12.97 0.15
C THR A 319 5.31 -13.06 0.40
N LYS A 320 5.80 -12.48 1.51
CA LYS A 320 7.23 -12.41 1.87
C LYS A 320 8.10 -11.72 0.82
N THR A 321 7.47 -10.90 -0.03
CA THR A 321 8.13 -10.08 -1.05
C THR A 321 7.16 -9.01 -1.56
N SER A 322 7.70 -7.86 -1.94
CA SER A 322 6.96 -6.79 -2.64
C SER A 322 6.76 -7.07 -4.14
N LYS A 323 7.52 -8.03 -4.70
CA LYS A 323 7.52 -8.40 -6.12
C LYS A 323 6.34 -9.31 -6.43
N VAL A 324 5.15 -8.71 -6.39
CA VAL A 324 3.85 -9.35 -6.58
C VAL A 324 3.16 -8.68 -7.78
N LYS A 325 2.55 -9.48 -8.65
CA LYS A 325 1.75 -8.99 -9.77
C LYS A 325 0.41 -9.68 -9.80
N LEU A 326 -0.63 -8.91 -10.09
CA LEU A 326 -2.00 -9.38 -10.27
C LEU A 326 -2.45 -9.01 -11.68
N VAL A 327 -3.07 -9.94 -12.40
CA VAL A 327 -3.72 -9.70 -13.69
C VAL A 327 -5.16 -10.22 -13.61
N PHE A 328 -6.11 -9.49 -14.20
CA PHE A 328 -7.52 -9.87 -14.26
C PHE A 328 -8.19 -9.20 -15.46
N LYS A 329 -9.39 -9.65 -15.82
CA LYS A 329 -10.23 -9.01 -16.84
C LYS A 329 -11.16 -8.00 -16.15
N ASN A 330 -11.25 -6.79 -16.68
CA ASN A 330 -12.38 -5.91 -16.41
C ASN A 330 -13.48 -6.27 -17.42
N GLU A 331 -14.60 -6.83 -16.95
CA GLU A 331 -15.66 -7.29 -17.85
C GLU A 331 -16.37 -6.11 -18.53
N ALA A 332 -16.48 -4.97 -17.86
CA ALA A 332 -17.14 -3.77 -18.39
C ALA A 332 -16.41 -3.19 -19.62
N THR A 333 -15.07 -3.23 -19.63
CA THR A 333 -14.26 -2.75 -20.76
C THR A 333 -13.87 -3.87 -21.73
N GLY A 334 -13.85 -5.12 -21.27
CA GLY A 334 -13.36 -6.28 -22.01
C GLY A 334 -11.84 -6.47 -21.97
N ASN A 335 -11.11 -5.57 -21.32
CA ASN A 335 -9.65 -5.49 -21.33
C ASN A 335 -9.01 -6.23 -20.14
N LEU A 336 -7.72 -6.57 -20.28
CA LEU A 336 -6.91 -7.02 -19.16
C LEU A 336 -6.43 -5.82 -18.36
N ASN A 337 -6.61 -5.88 -17.05
CA ASN A 337 -5.99 -5.00 -16.09
C ASN A 337 -4.85 -5.74 -15.39
N TYR A 338 -3.77 -5.03 -15.06
CA TYR A 338 -2.72 -5.58 -14.22
C TYR A 338 -2.21 -4.57 -13.19
N ILE A 339 -1.73 -5.10 -12.07
CA ILE A 339 -1.14 -4.35 -10.96
C ILE A 339 0.25 -4.91 -10.71
N ASP A 340 1.24 -4.02 -10.65
CA ASP A 340 2.58 -4.33 -10.17
C ASP A 340 2.74 -3.71 -8.77
N TYR A 341 2.75 -4.55 -7.73
CA TYR A 341 2.80 -4.07 -6.34
C TYR A 341 4.15 -3.44 -5.96
N THR A 342 5.19 -3.60 -6.78
CA THR A 342 6.44 -2.84 -6.62
C THR A 342 6.27 -1.35 -6.96
N LYS A 343 5.17 -0.99 -7.63
CA LYS A 343 4.82 0.37 -8.01
C LYS A 343 3.66 0.85 -7.14
N GLU A 344 3.73 2.10 -6.70
CA GLU A 344 2.77 2.62 -5.72
C GLU A 344 1.35 2.62 -6.26
N ASN A 345 1.08 3.15 -7.46
CA ASN A 345 -0.30 3.47 -7.88
C ASN A 345 -0.62 3.30 -9.36
N ASP A 346 -0.47 2.12 -9.96
CA ASP A 346 -1.03 1.90 -11.29
C ASP A 346 -1.81 0.57 -11.35
N VAL A 347 -3.14 0.70 -11.37
CA VAL A 347 -3.95 -0.29 -12.09
C VAL A 347 -3.80 0.08 -13.56
N VAL A 348 -3.14 -0.80 -14.32
CA VAL A 348 -2.88 -0.56 -15.74
C VAL A 348 -3.85 -1.38 -16.57
N GLU A 349 -4.71 -0.70 -17.31
CA GLU A 349 -5.55 -1.34 -18.30
C GLU A 349 -4.82 -1.43 -19.65
N ILE A 350 -4.73 -2.63 -20.21
CA ILE A 350 -4.20 -2.88 -21.55
C ILE A 350 -5.36 -2.80 -22.53
N GLU A 351 -5.48 -1.67 -23.23
CA GLU A 351 -6.48 -1.47 -24.27
C GLU A 351 -6.34 -2.51 -25.39
N ASP A 352 -7.42 -3.25 -25.68
CA ASP A 352 -7.45 -4.23 -26.77
C ASP A 352 -8.86 -4.37 -27.37
N THR A 353 -8.93 -5.08 -28.49
CA THR A 353 -10.17 -5.52 -29.14
C THR A 353 -10.37 -7.04 -29.06
N ILE A 354 -9.37 -7.77 -28.54
CA ILE A 354 -9.40 -9.22 -28.35
C ILE A 354 -9.94 -9.54 -26.95
N PRO A 355 -11.09 -10.24 -26.83
CA PRO A 355 -11.58 -10.71 -25.53
C PRO A 355 -10.53 -11.59 -24.84
N ALA A 356 -10.25 -11.30 -23.57
CA ALA A 356 -9.20 -11.96 -22.80
C ALA A 356 -9.75 -12.63 -21.53
N TYR A 357 -9.88 -13.95 -21.56
CA TYR A 357 -10.33 -14.80 -20.46
C TYR A 357 -9.20 -15.72 -19.99
N HIS A 358 -9.27 -16.13 -18.72
CA HIS A 358 -8.30 -17.04 -18.08
C HIS A 358 -6.84 -16.59 -18.26
N PRO A 359 -6.47 -15.36 -17.85
CA PRO A 359 -5.08 -14.94 -17.87
C PRO A 359 -4.25 -15.80 -16.90
N ASP A 360 -3.02 -16.15 -17.29
CA ASP A 360 -2.02 -16.76 -16.40
C ASP A 360 -0.67 -16.05 -16.62
N ILE A 361 0.00 -15.72 -15.52
CA ILE A 361 1.25 -14.94 -15.54
C ILE A 361 2.44 -15.89 -15.72
N SER A 362 3.42 -15.49 -16.53
CA SER A 362 4.62 -16.29 -16.76
C SER A 362 5.47 -16.45 -15.48
N PRO A 363 6.30 -17.50 -15.36
CA PRO A 363 7.05 -17.77 -14.12
C PRO A 363 8.01 -16.64 -13.71
N ASP A 364 8.46 -15.83 -14.66
CA ASP A 364 9.32 -14.65 -14.44
C ASP A 364 8.54 -13.34 -14.21
N GLY A 365 7.21 -13.38 -14.25
CA GLY A 365 6.33 -12.22 -14.05
C GLY A 365 6.34 -11.21 -15.21
N SER A 366 6.92 -11.54 -16.37
CA SER A 366 7.10 -10.59 -17.48
C SER A 366 6.03 -10.66 -18.57
N LYS A 367 5.23 -11.74 -18.62
CA LYS A 367 4.23 -12.00 -19.66
C LYS A 367 2.92 -12.53 -19.09
N VAL A 368 1.87 -12.40 -19.89
CA VAL A 368 0.57 -13.01 -19.64
C VAL A 368 0.15 -13.85 -20.84
N ALA A 369 -0.28 -15.08 -20.57
CA ALA A 369 -1.02 -15.90 -21.52
C ALA A 369 -2.51 -15.75 -21.24
N PHE A 370 -3.36 -15.68 -22.26
CA PHE A 370 -4.82 -15.60 -22.11
C PHE A 370 -5.50 -16.25 -23.31
N CYS A 371 -6.81 -16.48 -23.23
CA CYS A 371 -7.58 -17.04 -24.32
C CYS A 371 -8.91 -16.31 -24.58
N THR A 372 -9.59 -16.63 -25.70
CA THR A 372 -10.85 -15.99 -26.08
C THR A 372 -12.10 -16.76 -25.66
N GLY A 373 -11.95 -17.86 -24.92
CA GLY A 373 -13.04 -18.75 -24.53
C GLY A 373 -13.11 -18.94 -23.02
N ILE A 374 -14.32 -19.19 -22.54
CA ILE A 374 -14.62 -19.31 -21.11
C ILE A 374 -14.87 -20.77 -20.72
N GLU A 375 -14.64 -21.10 -19.44
CA GLU A 375 -14.96 -22.40 -18.87
C GLU A 375 -16.48 -22.67 -18.97
N GLY A 376 -16.84 -23.93 -19.19
CA GLY A 376 -18.23 -24.38 -19.26
C GLY A 376 -18.92 -24.14 -20.61
N VAL A 377 -18.29 -23.43 -21.56
CA VAL A 377 -18.88 -23.14 -22.88
C VAL A 377 -18.16 -23.91 -24.00
N ASP A 378 -18.94 -24.67 -24.78
CA ASP A 378 -18.46 -25.39 -25.96
C ASP A 378 -18.27 -24.42 -27.14
N GLN A 379 -17.06 -23.86 -27.24
CA GLN A 379 -16.69 -22.93 -28.32
C GLN A 379 -15.23 -23.08 -28.74
N THR A 380 -14.91 -22.56 -29.93
CA THR A 380 -13.52 -22.41 -30.36
C THR A 380 -12.85 -21.28 -29.58
N SER A 381 -11.65 -21.53 -29.08
CA SER A 381 -10.85 -20.54 -28.34
C SER A 381 -9.49 -20.31 -28.99
N ARG A 382 -8.95 -19.09 -28.87
CA ARG A 382 -7.63 -18.72 -29.39
C ARG A 382 -6.75 -18.31 -28.22
N LEU A 383 -5.54 -18.84 -28.16
CA LEU A 383 -4.55 -18.56 -27.13
C LEU A 383 -3.54 -17.52 -27.62
N TYR A 384 -3.28 -16.53 -26.78
CA TYR A 384 -2.33 -15.45 -27.01
C TYR A 384 -1.36 -15.32 -25.84
N VAL A 385 -0.17 -14.80 -26.12
CA VAL A 385 0.80 -14.34 -25.11
C VAL A 385 1.22 -12.92 -25.46
N ARG A 386 1.34 -12.05 -24.46
CA ARG A 386 1.91 -10.69 -24.60
C ARG A 386 2.79 -10.35 -23.41
N ASN A 387 3.52 -9.24 -23.51
CA ASN A 387 4.25 -8.67 -22.39
C ASN A 387 3.30 -8.01 -21.38
N LEU A 388 3.63 -8.11 -20.10
CA LEU A 388 2.97 -7.36 -19.03
C LEU A 388 3.64 -5.99 -18.88
N ASP A 389 3.31 -5.11 -19.81
CA ASP A 389 3.72 -3.70 -19.84
C ASP A 389 2.51 -2.81 -20.20
N PRO A 390 2.59 -1.47 -20.02
CA PRO A 390 1.44 -0.60 -20.24
C PRO A 390 0.87 -0.60 -21.66
N ASN A 391 1.66 -1.03 -22.65
CA ASN A 391 1.21 -1.10 -24.05
C ASN A 391 0.74 -2.51 -24.43
N GLY A 392 0.82 -3.50 -23.51
CA GLY A 392 0.58 -4.91 -23.80
C GLY A 392 1.40 -5.42 -24.99
N SER A 393 2.66 -5.00 -25.10
CA SER A 393 3.44 -5.19 -26.32
C SER A 393 3.78 -6.66 -26.63
N GLY A 394 4.23 -6.95 -27.85
CA GLY A 394 4.75 -8.28 -28.20
C GLY A 394 3.68 -9.38 -28.25
N LEU A 395 2.44 -9.04 -28.65
CA LEU A 395 1.35 -10.00 -28.79
C LEU A 395 1.65 -11.07 -29.85
N VAL A 396 1.56 -12.34 -29.46
CA VAL A 396 1.72 -13.50 -30.33
C VAL A 396 0.59 -14.49 -30.12
N LYS A 397 0.06 -15.05 -31.21
CA LYS A 397 -1.01 -16.05 -31.21
C LYS A 397 -0.44 -17.45 -31.46
N LEU A 398 -0.97 -18.45 -30.75
CA LEU A 398 -0.69 -19.85 -31.06
C LEU A 398 -1.47 -20.30 -32.31
N ASP A 399 -0.76 -20.87 -33.29
CA ASP A 399 -1.36 -21.32 -34.56
C ASP A 399 -1.89 -22.77 -34.46
N VAL A 400 -3.03 -22.90 -33.78
CA VAL A 400 -3.80 -24.16 -33.68
C VAL A 400 -5.28 -23.89 -33.85
N LYS A 401 -6.06 -24.95 -34.13
CA LYS A 401 -7.52 -24.83 -34.35
C LYS A 401 -8.26 -24.25 -33.15
N SER A 402 -7.92 -24.70 -31.94
CA SER A 402 -8.53 -24.25 -30.69
C SER A 402 -7.57 -24.45 -29.52
N ALA A 403 -7.46 -23.47 -28.64
CA ALA A 403 -6.68 -23.52 -27.40
C ALA A 403 -7.34 -22.63 -26.34
N ALA A 404 -7.74 -23.22 -25.21
CA ALA A 404 -8.42 -22.57 -24.10
C ALA A 404 -7.69 -22.80 -22.77
N ILE A 405 -7.89 -21.87 -21.82
CA ILE A 405 -7.42 -21.90 -20.43
C ILE A 405 -5.92 -22.22 -20.34
N PRO A 406 -5.05 -21.29 -20.78
CA PRO A 406 -3.61 -21.48 -20.75
C PRO A 406 -3.09 -21.56 -19.31
N ARG A 407 -2.10 -22.43 -19.08
CA ARG A 407 -1.41 -22.58 -17.79
C ARG A 407 0.10 -22.59 -17.99
N TRP A 408 0.82 -21.61 -17.45
CA TRP A 408 2.29 -21.59 -17.42
C TRP A 408 2.84 -22.63 -16.46
N SER A 409 3.95 -23.26 -16.83
CA SER A 409 4.71 -24.15 -15.95
C SER A 409 6.18 -24.14 -16.34
N VAL A 410 7.05 -24.53 -15.40
CA VAL A 410 8.45 -24.83 -15.66
C VAL A 410 8.64 -26.33 -15.50
N LEU A 411 9.10 -26.99 -16.57
CA LEU A 411 9.38 -28.41 -16.55
C LEU A 411 10.65 -28.71 -15.74
N VAL A 412 10.84 -29.97 -15.34
CA VAL A 412 12.03 -30.43 -14.59
C VAL A 412 13.35 -30.14 -15.33
N ASN A 413 13.32 -30.08 -16.66
CA ASN A 413 14.49 -29.73 -17.49
C ASN A 413 14.75 -28.21 -17.56
N GLY A 414 13.93 -27.38 -16.91
CA GLY A 414 14.02 -25.92 -16.92
C GLY A 414 13.25 -25.22 -18.05
N ASP A 415 12.60 -25.96 -18.95
CA ASP A 415 11.85 -25.35 -20.05
C ASP A 415 10.55 -24.71 -19.56
N THR A 416 10.30 -23.48 -20.01
CA THR A 416 9.02 -22.80 -19.82
C THR A 416 8.00 -23.26 -20.86
N VAL A 417 6.87 -23.77 -20.39
CA VAL A 417 5.79 -24.31 -21.22
C VAL A 417 4.43 -23.70 -20.86
N ILE A 418 3.50 -23.80 -21.81
CA ILE A 418 2.09 -23.48 -21.63
C ILE A 418 1.27 -24.73 -21.92
N THR A 419 0.50 -25.17 -20.94
CA THR A 419 -0.51 -26.21 -21.10
C THR A 419 -1.84 -25.58 -21.48
N TYR A 420 -2.60 -26.21 -22.39
CA TYR A 420 -3.92 -25.74 -22.81
C TYR A 420 -4.82 -26.91 -23.21
N VAL A 421 -6.12 -26.66 -23.32
CA VAL A 421 -7.11 -27.66 -23.79
C VAL A 421 -7.76 -27.24 -25.10
N THR A 422 -8.20 -28.21 -25.90
CA THR A 422 -8.86 -27.91 -27.18
C THR A 422 -10.30 -27.41 -27.03
N ASN A 423 -10.93 -27.68 -25.88
CA ASN A 423 -12.31 -27.31 -25.55
C ASN A 423 -12.47 -27.22 -24.02
N ALA A 424 -13.12 -26.19 -23.49
CA ALA A 424 -13.32 -25.99 -22.05
C ALA A 424 -14.80 -26.16 -21.60
N GLY A 425 -15.63 -26.80 -22.43
CA GLY A 425 -17.06 -27.00 -22.18
C GLY A 425 -17.39 -28.08 -21.14
N ASP A 426 -18.63 -28.58 -21.21
CA ASP A 426 -19.20 -29.54 -20.26
C ASP A 426 -18.38 -30.83 -20.14
N ASN A 427 -17.97 -31.17 -18.92
CA ASN A 427 -17.17 -32.35 -18.60
C ASN A 427 -17.97 -33.51 -17.95
N SER A 428 -19.30 -33.43 -17.87
CA SER A 428 -20.14 -34.45 -17.23
C SER A 428 -20.20 -35.76 -18.02
N ASN A 429 -20.16 -35.72 -19.36
CA ASN A 429 -20.22 -36.90 -20.22
C ASN A 429 -18.83 -37.39 -20.65
N ASP A 430 -18.50 -38.65 -20.38
CA ASP A 430 -17.20 -39.26 -20.71
C ASP A 430 -16.84 -39.17 -22.20
N LYS A 431 -17.79 -39.38 -23.10
CA LYS A 431 -17.54 -39.37 -24.55
C LYS A 431 -17.24 -37.95 -25.04
N THR A 432 -18.02 -36.97 -24.58
CA THR A 432 -17.80 -35.56 -24.91
C THR A 432 -16.46 -35.08 -24.34
N PHE A 433 -16.18 -35.37 -23.08
CA PHE A 433 -14.91 -35.03 -22.43
C PHE A 433 -13.70 -35.59 -23.19
N LYS A 434 -13.73 -36.88 -23.55
CA LYS A 434 -12.63 -37.54 -24.29
C LYS A 434 -12.51 -37.14 -25.75
N SER A 435 -13.50 -36.44 -26.32
CA SER A 435 -13.39 -35.88 -27.67
C SER A 435 -12.47 -34.65 -27.72
N ALA A 436 -12.26 -34.02 -26.56
CA ALA A 436 -11.27 -32.96 -26.38
C ALA A 436 -9.92 -33.54 -25.90
N SER A 437 -8.92 -32.67 -25.77
CA SER A 437 -7.57 -33.10 -25.43
C SER A 437 -6.76 -32.00 -24.75
N THR A 438 -5.79 -32.43 -23.94
CA THR A 438 -4.82 -31.59 -23.27
C THR A 438 -3.50 -31.61 -24.03
N TRP A 439 -2.95 -30.41 -24.25
CA TRP A 439 -1.74 -30.16 -25.02
C TRP A 439 -0.78 -29.29 -24.24
N GLN A 440 0.49 -29.33 -24.64
CA GLN A 440 1.56 -28.51 -24.10
C GLN A 440 2.38 -27.92 -25.25
N VAL A 441 2.85 -26.69 -25.08
CA VAL A 441 3.72 -26.03 -26.05
C VAL A 441 4.80 -25.24 -25.33
N THR A 442 6.05 -25.29 -25.80
CA THR A 442 7.13 -24.46 -25.27
C THR A 442 6.93 -23.00 -25.65
N PHE A 443 7.37 -22.07 -24.80
CA PHE A 443 7.40 -20.65 -25.13
C PHE A 443 8.77 -20.07 -24.79
N MET A 444 9.50 -19.64 -25.81
CA MET A 444 10.87 -19.15 -25.67
C MET A 444 11.12 -17.99 -26.64
N ASN A 445 11.84 -16.96 -26.19
CA ASN A 445 12.20 -15.80 -27.01
C ASN A 445 11.00 -15.14 -27.70
N GLY A 446 9.86 -15.09 -27.00
CA GLY A 446 8.62 -14.48 -27.51
C GLY A 446 7.89 -15.31 -28.57
N LYS A 447 8.14 -16.63 -28.69
CA LYS A 447 7.51 -17.47 -29.71
C LYS A 447 7.05 -18.80 -29.13
N PHE A 448 5.92 -19.30 -29.66
CA PHE A 448 5.47 -20.68 -29.44
C PHE A 448 6.35 -21.67 -30.20
N GLY A 449 6.67 -22.79 -29.56
CA GLY A 449 7.28 -23.95 -30.18
C GLY A 449 6.27 -24.86 -30.87
N THR A 450 6.61 -26.16 -30.95
CA THR A 450 5.72 -27.18 -31.54
C THR A 450 4.81 -27.75 -30.45
N PRO A 451 3.47 -27.69 -30.60
CA PRO A 451 2.56 -28.30 -29.63
C PRO A 451 2.66 -29.84 -29.60
N ILE A 452 2.62 -30.40 -28.40
CA ILE A 452 2.65 -31.83 -28.13
C ILE A 452 1.37 -32.21 -27.37
N LYS A 453 0.68 -33.25 -27.84
CA LYS A 453 -0.50 -33.79 -27.15
C LYS A 453 -0.05 -34.61 -25.95
N LEU A 454 -0.57 -34.30 -24.77
CA LEU A 454 -0.28 -35.07 -23.56
C LEU A 454 -1.26 -36.25 -23.41
N PHE A 455 -2.56 -35.99 -23.47
CA PHE A 455 -3.60 -37.02 -23.37
C PHE A 455 -5.00 -36.51 -23.83
N ASP A 456 -5.94 -37.44 -23.99
CA ASP A 456 -7.37 -37.14 -24.22
C ASP A 456 -8.04 -36.61 -22.94
N GLY A 457 -9.10 -35.83 -23.10
CA GLY A 457 -9.77 -35.11 -22.00
C GLY A 457 -9.26 -33.68 -21.83
N SER A 458 -10.14 -32.80 -21.37
CA SER A 458 -9.82 -31.38 -21.09
C SER A 458 -9.39 -31.17 -19.65
N TYR A 459 -8.13 -31.46 -19.35
CA TYR A 459 -7.54 -31.22 -18.02
C TYR A 459 -7.02 -29.78 -17.86
N HIS A 460 -7.92 -28.80 -17.84
CA HIS A 460 -7.57 -27.38 -17.74
C HIS A 460 -7.38 -26.85 -16.31
N GLY A 461 -7.73 -27.65 -15.29
CA GLY A 461 -7.47 -27.31 -13.89
C GLY A 461 -6.01 -27.47 -13.48
N GLY A 462 -5.17 -28.05 -14.34
CA GLY A 462 -3.73 -28.12 -14.16
C GLY A 462 -3.18 -29.55 -14.15
N ILE A 463 -1.86 -29.64 -14.30
CA ILE A 463 -1.09 -30.89 -14.36
C ILE A 463 0.10 -30.73 -13.40
N SER A 464 0.38 -31.77 -12.60
CA SER A 464 1.56 -31.79 -11.74
C SER A 464 2.84 -31.87 -12.56
N GLU A 465 3.94 -31.41 -12.00
CA GLU A 465 5.25 -31.29 -12.64
C GLU A 465 5.79 -32.64 -13.14
N ASP A 466 5.39 -33.73 -12.47
CA ASP A 466 5.73 -35.12 -12.81
C ASP A 466 4.65 -35.84 -13.65
N GLU A 467 3.62 -35.12 -14.10
CA GLU A 467 2.45 -35.63 -14.84
C GLU A 467 1.67 -36.77 -14.16
N SER A 468 1.94 -37.02 -12.87
CA SER A 468 1.25 -38.06 -12.10
C SER A 468 -0.18 -37.68 -11.74
N LEU A 469 -0.51 -36.39 -11.74
CA LEU A 469 -1.84 -35.87 -11.49
C LEU A 469 -2.21 -34.81 -12.54
N ALA A 470 -3.42 -34.90 -13.08
CA ALA A 470 -4.05 -33.81 -13.81
C ALA A 470 -5.50 -33.69 -13.36
N VAL A 471 -6.03 -32.47 -13.23
CA VAL A 471 -7.39 -32.21 -12.70
C VAL A 471 -8.19 -31.27 -13.59
N THR A 472 -9.51 -31.32 -13.46
CA THR A 472 -10.44 -30.45 -14.21
C THR A 472 -11.80 -30.39 -13.55
N GLY A 473 -12.47 -29.26 -13.74
CA GLY A 473 -13.82 -28.95 -13.30
C GLY A 473 -14.68 -28.40 -14.44
N SER A 474 -15.97 -28.29 -14.15
CA SER A 474 -17.03 -27.57 -14.89
C SER A 474 -18.37 -28.04 -14.30
N LYS A 475 -18.55 -29.36 -14.23
CA LYS A 475 -19.65 -30.04 -13.52
C LYS A 475 -19.16 -31.18 -12.64
N VAL A 476 -18.10 -31.86 -13.03
CA VAL A 476 -17.53 -33.00 -12.32
C VAL A 476 -16.05 -32.71 -12.05
N LEU A 477 -15.59 -32.93 -10.82
CA LEU A 477 -14.16 -32.91 -10.52
C LEU A 477 -13.55 -34.23 -11.00
N ARG A 478 -12.90 -34.18 -12.17
CA ARG A 478 -12.18 -35.33 -12.74
C ARG A 478 -10.69 -35.19 -12.44
N ALA A 479 -10.07 -36.33 -12.15
CA ALA A 479 -8.64 -36.43 -11.95
C ALA A 479 -8.06 -37.54 -12.82
N ARG A 480 -6.82 -37.38 -13.24
CA ARG A 480 -6.01 -38.40 -13.90
C ARG A 480 -4.82 -38.72 -13.00
N VAL A 481 -4.95 -39.77 -12.20
CA VAL A 481 -3.97 -40.17 -11.19
C VAL A 481 -3.16 -41.35 -11.72
N HIS A 482 -1.85 -41.20 -11.88
CA HIS A 482 -0.94 -42.22 -12.43
C HIS A 482 -1.49 -42.83 -13.73
N LYS A 483 -1.91 -41.97 -14.66
CA LYS A 483 -2.51 -42.34 -15.95
C LYS A 483 -3.87 -43.04 -15.89
N LYS A 484 -4.51 -43.09 -14.72
CA LYS A 484 -5.86 -43.63 -14.54
C LYS A 484 -6.83 -42.52 -14.23
N GLU A 485 -7.93 -42.48 -14.97
CA GLU A 485 -9.02 -41.54 -14.73
C GLU A 485 -9.76 -41.92 -13.44
N LYS A 486 -10.07 -40.89 -12.66
CA LYS A 486 -10.86 -40.97 -11.43
C LYS A 486 -11.83 -39.79 -11.41
N THR A 487 -12.91 -39.97 -10.68
CA THR A 487 -13.83 -38.89 -10.35
C THR A 487 -13.74 -38.66 -8.85
N TRP A 488 -13.40 -37.44 -8.45
CA TRP A 488 -13.25 -37.07 -7.04
C TRP A 488 -14.52 -36.43 -6.47
N TYR A 489 -15.30 -35.74 -7.30
CA TYR A 489 -16.52 -35.02 -6.89
C TYR A 489 -17.51 -35.01 -8.07
N ASN A 490 -18.78 -35.39 -7.89
CA ASN A 490 -19.65 -35.67 -9.06
C ASN A 490 -21.14 -35.33 -8.98
N LYS A 491 -21.77 -35.23 -7.81
CA LYS A 491 -23.23 -34.98 -7.70
C LYS A 491 -23.54 -33.53 -7.34
N GLU A 492 -22.53 -32.78 -6.93
CA GLU A 492 -22.65 -31.50 -6.23
C GLU A 492 -22.08 -30.31 -7.04
N GLN A 493 -21.69 -30.54 -8.31
CA GLN A 493 -20.98 -29.62 -9.20
C GLN A 493 -19.62 -29.13 -8.64
N ALA A 494 -18.56 -29.20 -9.45
CA ALA A 494 -17.25 -28.66 -9.10
C ALA A 494 -16.77 -27.68 -10.18
N CYS A 495 -16.58 -26.42 -9.77
CA CYS A 495 -16.21 -25.29 -10.62
C CYS A 495 -14.83 -24.73 -10.23
N ASN A 496 -14.24 -23.92 -11.13
CA ASN A 496 -13.01 -23.16 -10.90
C ASN A 496 -11.87 -24.01 -10.31
N VAL A 497 -11.72 -25.22 -10.85
CA VAL A 497 -10.74 -26.19 -10.36
C VAL A 497 -9.35 -25.73 -10.73
N SER A 498 -8.45 -25.65 -9.75
CA SER A 498 -7.06 -25.27 -9.95
C SER A 498 -6.11 -26.15 -9.13
N LEU A 499 -4.99 -26.54 -9.73
CA LEU A 499 -3.94 -27.36 -9.13
C LEU A 499 -2.79 -26.48 -8.66
N ALA A 500 -2.33 -26.70 -7.42
CA ALA A 500 -1.18 -26.02 -6.87
C ALA A 500 0.10 -26.35 -7.67
N LYS A 501 0.93 -25.34 -7.93
CA LYS A 501 2.22 -25.44 -8.65
C LYS A 501 3.41 -25.52 -7.68
N ASP A 502 3.21 -26.23 -6.56
CA ASP A 502 4.09 -26.26 -5.38
C ASP A 502 4.60 -27.65 -5.02
N TYR A 503 4.45 -28.62 -5.92
CA TYR A 503 4.70 -30.04 -5.71
C TYR A 503 3.80 -30.72 -4.65
N SER A 504 2.93 -29.99 -3.95
CA SER A 504 2.03 -30.57 -2.94
C SER A 504 0.86 -31.33 -3.59
N LYS A 505 0.58 -31.07 -4.87
CA LYS A 505 -0.52 -31.67 -5.63
C LYS A 505 -1.88 -31.46 -4.97
N ARG A 506 -2.06 -30.32 -4.29
CA ARG A 506 -3.36 -29.91 -3.73
C ARG A 506 -4.22 -29.30 -4.82
N THR A 507 -5.52 -29.56 -4.77
CA THR A 507 -6.49 -29.04 -5.75
C THR A 507 -7.49 -28.15 -5.03
N ALA A 508 -7.67 -26.93 -5.51
CA ALA A 508 -8.71 -26.01 -5.04
C ALA A 508 -9.90 -26.05 -5.98
N PHE A 509 -11.12 -25.90 -5.45
CA PHE A 509 -12.36 -25.85 -6.22
C PHE A 509 -13.52 -25.25 -5.43
N LEU A 510 -14.57 -24.85 -6.15
CA LEU A 510 -15.84 -24.38 -5.60
C LEU A 510 -16.96 -25.40 -5.89
N ASP A 511 -17.98 -25.46 -5.04
CA ASP A 511 -19.11 -26.38 -5.19
C ASP A 511 -20.48 -25.74 -4.94
N PHE A 512 -21.56 -26.49 -5.18
CA PHE A 512 -22.94 -25.97 -5.11
C PHE A 512 -23.64 -26.27 -3.76
N GLY A 513 -22.89 -26.39 -2.67
CA GLY A 513 -23.50 -26.66 -1.35
C GLY A 513 -23.96 -28.11 -1.18
N GLY A 514 -23.18 -29.06 -1.68
CA GLY A 514 -23.61 -30.46 -1.74
C GLY A 514 -23.30 -31.28 -0.50
N GLU A 515 -23.77 -32.54 -0.46
CA GLU A 515 -23.72 -33.39 0.74
C GLU A 515 -22.30 -33.63 1.25
N ILE A 516 -21.32 -33.82 0.36
CA ILE A 516 -19.93 -34.09 0.72
C ILE A 516 -19.30 -32.86 1.40
N GLY A 517 -19.44 -31.67 0.79
CA GLY A 517 -18.95 -30.43 1.34
C GLY A 517 -19.66 -30.05 2.64
N ALA A 518 -20.99 -30.21 2.71
CA ALA A 518 -21.77 -29.94 3.92
C ALA A 518 -21.37 -30.86 5.08
N ALA A 519 -21.08 -32.13 4.80
CA ALA A 519 -20.55 -33.06 5.79
C ALA A 519 -19.13 -32.68 6.26
N PHE A 520 -18.31 -32.11 5.38
CA PHE A 520 -16.95 -31.67 5.70
C PHE A 520 -16.92 -30.43 6.59
N VAL A 521 -17.74 -29.41 6.27
CA VAL A 521 -17.81 -28.15 7.04
C VAL A 521 -18.73 -28.23 8.26
N GLY A 522 -19.64 -29.21 8.29
CA GLY A 522 -20.57 -29.44 9.40
C GLY A 522 -21.85 -28.59 9.35
N GLU A 523 -22.10 -27.87 8.26
CA GLU A 523 -23.28 -27.04 8.06
C GLU A 523 -23.71 -27.01 6.58
N THR A 524 -24.95 -26.61 6.32
CA THR A 524 -25.44 -26.31 4.96
C THR A 524 -25.04 -24.90 4.56
N TYR A 525 -24.71 -24.68 3.29
CA TYR A 525 -24.25 -23.39 2.79
C TYR A 525 -24.72 -23.16 1.35
N ARG A 526 -24.55 -21.93 0.85
CA ARG A 526 -24.98 -21.51 -0.49
C ARG A 526 -23.96 -21.93 -1.56
N VAL A 527 -24.37 -21.87 -2.83
CA VAL A 527 -23.48 -22.10 -3.97
C VAL A 527 -22.24 -21.21 -3.86
N HIS A 528 -21.04 -21.81 -3.98
CA HIS A 528 -19.73 -21.16 -3.90
C HIS A 528 -19.41 -20.43 -2.58
N GLU A 529 -20.15 -20.67 -1.50
CA GLU A 529 -19.88 -20.02 -0.21
C GLU A 529 -18.59 -20.55 0.46
N TYR A 530 -18.12 -21.74 0.07
CA TYR A 530 -16.87 -22.32 0.53
C TYR A 530 -15.93 -22.64 -0.63
N LEU A 531 -14.65 -22.30 -0.43
CA LEU A 531 -13.54 -22.76 -1.24
C LEU A 531 -12.95 -24.01 -0.58
N PHE A 532 -12.87 -25.11 -1.32
CA PHE A 532 -12.40 -26.40 -0.82
C PHE A 532 -11.01 -26.73 -1.34
N ILE A 533 -10.20 -27.39 -0.50
CA ILE A 533 -8.90 -27.94 -0.85
C ILE A 533 -8.95 -29.46 -0.72
N ALA A 534 -8.61 -30.16 -1.79
CA ALA A 534 -8.41 -31.60 -1.82
C ALA A 534 -6.91 -31.95 -1.87
N ASP A 535 -6.54 -33.06 -1.22
CA ASP A 535 -5.20 -33.65 -1.34
C ASP A 535 -4.99 -34.36 -2.69
N SER A 536 -3.78 -34.89 -2.90
CA SER A 536 -3.40 -35.61 -4.12
C SER A 536 -4.22 -36.88 -4.43
N SER A 537 -5.03 -37.36 -3.47
CA SER A 537 -5.92 -38.51 -3.60
C SER A 537 -7.37 -38.12 -3.83
N GLY A 538 -7.71 -36.84 -3.67
CA GLY A 538 -9.06 -36.30 -3.80
C GLY A 538 -9.82 -36.17 -2.47
N ASN A 539 -9.16 -36.34 -1.32
CA ASN A 539 -9.82 -36.15 -0.02
C ASN A 539 -9.84 -34.65 0.33
N LEU A 540 -10.97 -34.16 0.82
CA LEU A 540 -11.07 -32.82 1.39
C LEU A 540 -10.17 -32.70 2.63
N VAL A 541 -9.30 -31.69 2.65
CA VAL A 541 -8.36 -31.44 3.75
C VAL A 541 -8.51 -30.05 4.38
N GLN A 542 -9.11 -29.10 3.68
CA GLN A 542 -9.32 -27.75 4.18
C GLN A 542 -10.48 -27.06 3.43
N SER A 543 -11.10 -26.08 4.07
CA SER A 543 -12.08 -25.18 3.46
C SER A 543 -11.91 -23.75 4.00
N VAL A 544 -12.23 -22.75 3.17
CA VAL A 544 -12.31 -21.33 3.58
C VAL A 544 -13.69 -20.79 3.19
N ARG A 545 -14.36 -20.09 4.11
CA ARG A 545 -15.67 -19.47 3.87
C ARG A 545 -15.50 -18.10 3.22
N ALA A 546 -16.39 -17.75 2.30
CA ALA A 546 -16.47 -16.41 1.75
C ALA A 546 -16.88 -15.37 2.82
N PRO A 547 -16.42 -14.12 2.71
CA PRO A 547 -16.90 -13.03 3.57
C PRO A 547 -18.43 -12.86 3.51
N GLU A 548 -19.02 -12.33 4.58
CA GLU A 548 -20.46 -12.10 4.67
C GLU A 548 -20.97 -11.23 3.50
N GLY A 549 -22.11 -11.62 2.91
CA GLY A 549 -22.69 -10.95 1.74
C GLY A 549 -22.09 -11.37 0.39
N PHE A 550 -21.04 -12.20 0.38
CA PHE A 550 -20.37 -12.66 -0.84
C PHE A 550 -20.33 -14.18 -0.97
N VAL A 551 -20.00 -14.63 -2.18
CA VAL A 551 -19.57 -16.00 -2.52
C VAL A 551 -18.31 -15.92 -3.38
N PHE A 552 -17.51 -16.98 -3.45
CA PHE A 552 -16.33 -17.00 -4.31
C PHE A 552 -16.69 -17.27 -5.78
N ASP A 553 -15.87 -16.78 -6.70
CA ASP A 553 -15.80 -17.24 -8.09
C ASP A 553 -14.37 -17.09 -8.62
N HIS A 554 -14.09 -17.66 -9.78
CA HIS A 554 -12.83 -17.51 -10.51
C HIS A 554 -11.57 -17.79 -9.65
N SER A 555 -11.64 -18.75 -8.74
CA SER A 555 -10.56 -19.06 -7.81
C SER A 555 -9.37 -19.74 -8.48
N GLU A 556 -8.16 -19.26 -8.18
CA GLU A 556 -6.91 -19.75 -8.73
C GLU A 556 -5.81 -19.81 -7.66
N TRP A 557 -4.90 -20.79 -7.77
CA TRP A 557 -3.70 -20.79 -6.93
C TRP A 557 -2.79 -19.62 -7.31
N ALA A 558 -2.24 -18.93 -6.30
CA ALA A 558 -1.13 -18.01 -6.54
C ALA A 558 0.08 -18.80 -7.05
N THR A 559 0.85 -18.19 -7.95
CA THR A 559 2.03 -18.81 -8.57
C THR A 559 3.33 -18.25 -8.00
N GLY A 560 4.39 -19.06 -7.97
CA GLY A 560 5.72 -18.66 -7.53
C GLY A 560 6.03 -19.04 -6.09
N ARG A 561 6.25 -18.08 -5.18
CA ARG A 561 6.56 -18.36 -3.76
C ARG A 561 5.31 -18.37 -2.87
N VAL A 562 5.42 -19.07 -1.74
CA VAL A 562 4.45 -19.10 -0.63
C VAL A 562 3.13 -19.73 -1.05
N ASN A 563 3.15 -21.06 -1.11
CA ASN A 563 2.09 -21.88 -1.66
C ASN A 563 0.91 -22.10 -0.71
N GLN A 564 0.60 -21.09 0.12
CA GLN A 564 -0.59 -21.06 0.96
C GLN A 564 -1.55 -19.97 0.51
N ASN A 565 -1.33 -19.38 -0.66
CA ASN A 565 -2.11 -18.27 -1.18
C ASN A 565 -2.93 -18.72 -2.40
N LEU A 566 -4.21 -18.36 -2.40
CA LEU A 566 -5.06 -18.35 -3.58
C LEU A 566 -5.51 -16.93 -3.88
N VAL A 567 -5.95 -16.71 -5.11
CA VAL A 567 -6.65 -15.52 -5.53
C VAL A 567 -8.05 -15.91 -5.98
N ALA A 568 -9.06 -15.11 -5.69
CA ALA A 568 -10.43 -15.34 -6.14
C ALA A 568 -11.14 -14.02 -6.36
N THR A 569 -12.24 -14.07 -7.09
CA THR A 569 -13.21 -12.98 -7.17
C THR A 569 -14.31 -13.21 -6.12
N LEU A 570 -14.88 -12.13 -5.59
CA LEU A 570 -16.07 -12.17 -4.76
C LEU A 570 -17.29 -11.67 -5.53
N THR A 571 -18.33 -12.50 -5.55
CA THR A 571 -19.62 -12.19 -6.16
C THR A 571 -20.60 -11.75 -5.07
N ASN A 572 -21.19 -10.57 -5.23
CA ASN A 572 -22.15 -10.03 -4.26
C ASN A 572 -23.56 -10.64 -4.44
N VAL A 573 -24.50 -10.23 -3.58
CA VAL A 573 -25.89 -10.72 -3.62
C VAL A 573 -26.63 -10.41 -4.92
N GLU A 574 -26.21 -9.40 -5.66
CA GLU A 574 -26.79 -9.01 -6.96
C GLU A 574 -26.11 -9.73 -8.15
N GLY A 575 -25.11 -10.57 -7.89
CA GLY A 575 -24.39 -11.33 -8.90
C GLY A 575 -23.21 -10.61 -9.55
N ALA A 576 -22.83 -9.42 -9.07
CA ALA A 576 -21.69 -8.68 -9.60
C ALA A 576 -20.37 -9.10 -8.91
N HIS A 577 -19.32 -9.23 -9.71
CA HIS A 577 -17.97 -9.60 -9.30
C HIS A 577 -17.17 -8.37 -8.84
N SER A 578 -17.53 -7.80 -7.70
CA SER A 578 -17.06 -6.46 -7.34
C SER A 578 -15.69 -6.41 -6.65
N LYS A 579 -15.13 -7.56 -6.20
CA LYS A 579 -13.83 -7.60 -5.53
C LYS A 579 -12.94 -8.75 -6.01
N ILE A 580 -11.63 -8.54 -6.02
CA ILE A 580 -10.62 -9.62 -6.08
C ILE A 580 -9.96 -9.71 -4.71
N VAL A 581 -9.78 -10.93 -4.20
CA VAL A 581 -9.23 -11.21 -2.86
C VAL A 581 -8.05 -12.17 -2.90
N LEU A 582 -7.15 -12.02 -1.95
CA LEU A 582 -6.17 -13.04 -1.55
C LEU A 582 -6.82 -13.91 -0.47
N VAL A 583 -6.76 -15.23 -0.65
CA VAL A 583 -7.19 -16.21 0.36
C VAL A 583 -5.94 -16.86 0.91
N HIS A 584 -5.64 -16.63 2.20
CA HIS A 584 -4.49 -17.20 2.88
C HIS A 584 -4.90 -18.45 3.67
N LEU A 585 -4.38 -19.61 3.26
CA LEU A 585 -4.74 -20.89 3.86
C LEU A 585 -4.18 -21.10 5.27
N ALA A 586 -3.10 -20.41 5.68
CA ALA A 586 -2.49 -20.66 6.99
C ALA A 586 -3.46 -20.33 8.14
N ASP A 587 -4.21 -19.25 7.98
CA ASP A 587 -5.13 -18.70 8.98
C ASP A 587 -6.57 -18.54 8.46
N SER A 588 -6.83 -18.97 7.22
CA SER A 588 -8.12 -18.82 6.53
C SER A 588 -8.56 -17.36 6.33
N SER A 589 -7.65 -16.40 6.37
CA SER A 589 -7.96 -14.99 6.16
C SER A 589 -8.25 -14.70 4.68
N VAL A 590 -9.13 -13.72 4.44
CA VAL A 590 -9.51 -13.23 3.11
C VAL A 590 -9.25 -11.73 3.07
N THR A 591 -8.32 -11.30 2.21
CA THR A 591 -7.88 -9.90 2.10
C THR A 591 -8.24 -9.32 0.74
N SER A 592 -9.01 -8.23 0.70
CA SER A 592 -9.33 -7.52 -0.54
C SER A 592 -8.08 -6.93 -1.19
N LEU A 593 -7.86 -7.29 -2.46
CA LEU A 593 -6.77 -6.78 -3.28
C LEU A 593 -7.22 -5.60 -4.14
N VAL A 594 -8.40 -5.74 -4.76
CA VAL A 594 -8.93 -4.83 -5.78
C VAL A 594 -10.45 -4.78 -5.68
N GLU A 595 -11.03 -3.61 -5.95
CA GLU A 595 -12.46 -3.38 -6.10
C GLU A 595 -12.78 -2.77 -7.47
N GLY A 596 -13.95 -3.07 -8.00
CA GLY A 596 -14.44 -2.55 -9.27
C GLY A 596 -15.89 -2.97 -9.52
N GLU A 597 -16.44 -2.64 -10.69
CA GLU A 597 -17.82 -3.01 -11.01
C GLU A 597 -17.94 -4.51 -11.34
N GLU A 598 -16.99 -5.03 -12.14
CA GLU A 598 -17.10 -6.36 -12.70
C GLU A 598 -15.71 -6.97 -13.08
N LEU A 599 -15.15 -7.80 -12.20
CA LEU A 599 -13.75 -8.26 -12.20
C LEU A 599 -13.61 -9.79 -12.35
N TRP A 600 -13.10 -10.26 -13.49
CA TRP A 600 -13.11 -11.69 -13.86
C TRP A 600 -11.70 -12.30 -13.94
N HIS A 601 -11.62 -13.60 -13.66
CA HIS A 601 -10.45 -14.45 -13.89
C HIS A 601 -9.12 -13.87 -13.37
N PRO A 602 -8.96 -13.67 -12.05
CA PRO A 602 -7.71 -13.17 -11.51
C PRO A 602 -6.59 -14.22 -11.57
N SER A 603 -5.36 -13.75 -11.77
CA SER A 603 -4.13 -14.53 -11.68
C SER A 603 -3.10 -13.74 -10.88
N LEU A 604 -2.59 -14.35 -9.80
CA LEU A 604 -1.60 -13.75 -8.92
C LEU A 604 -0.24 -14.44 -9.06
N TRP A 605 0.81 -13.65 -9.24
CA TRP A 605 2.20 -14.09 -9.29
C TRP A 605 3.01 -13.45 -8.16
N ILE A 606 3.75 -14.27 -7.44
CA ILE A 606 4.61 -13.90 -6.32
C ILE A 606 6.02 -14.37 -6.64
N GLN A 607 7.00 -13.47 -6.74
CA GLN A 607 8.35 -13.86 -7.17
C GLN A 607 8.97 -14.98 -6.30
N GLY A 608 9.42 -16.06 -6.95
CA GLY A 608 10.19 -17.15 -6.33
C GLY A 608 11.60 -16.73 -5.94
N LYS A 609 12.20 -17.38 -4.93
CA LYS A 609 13.64 -17.21 -4.65
C LYS A 609 14.45 -17.68 -5.86
N SER A 610 15.39 -16.85 -6.32
CA SER A 610 16.44 -17.34 -7.22
C SER A 610 17.23 -18.42 -6.48
N ILE A 611 17.04 -19.68 -6.87
CA ILE A 611 18.00 -20.72 -6.48
C ILE A 611 19.26 -20.40 -7.27
N ALA A 612 20.16 -19.64 -6.66
CA ALA A 612 21.55 -19.63 -7.08
C ALA A 612 22.02 -21.09 -6.93
N LEU A 613 22.04 -21.84 -8.03
CA LEU A 613 22.81 -23.07 -8.10
C LEU A 613 24.23 -22.65 -7.71
N SER A 614 24.63 -23.00 -6.49
CA SER A 614 25.98 -22.74 -6.01
C SER A 614 26.92 -23.37 -7.03
N SER A 615 27.60 -22.54 -7.81
CA SER A 615 28.68 -23.03 -8.64
C SER A 615 29.76 -23.50 -7.67
N SER A 616 29.83 -24.80 -7.45
CA SER A 616 30.92 -25.45 -6.75
C SER A 616 32.22 -25.01 -7.42
N SER A 617 32.99 -24.21 -6.67
CA SER A 617 34.44 -24.10 -6.70
C SER A 617 35.14 -24.80 -7.87
N SER A 618 35.45 -24.04 -8.92
CA SER A 618 36.62 -24.37 -9.75
C SER A 618 37.69 -23.32 -9.49
N TRP A 619 38.67 -23.72 -8.68
CA TRP A 619 39.99 -23.14 -8.67
C TRP A 619 40.53 -23.15 -10.11
N VAL A 620 40.72 -21.99 -10.71
CA VAL A 620 41.67 -21.82 -11.80
C VAL A 620 42.64 -20.74 -11.43
N SER A 621 43.88 -21.19 -11.30
CA SER A 621 45.10 -20.46 -11.03
C SER A 621 45.29 -19.23 -11.91
N SER A 622 45.77 -18.18 -11.26
CA SER A 622 46.35 -16.97 -11.82
C SER A 622 47.39 -17.22 -12.92
N SER A 623 47.27 -16.50 -14.05
CA SER A 623 48.44 -15.99 -14.77
C SER A 623 48.10 -14.74 -15.59
N SER A 624 48.62 -13.61 -15.10
CA SER A 624 49.24 -12.49 -15.84
C SER A 624 48.53 -11.82 -17.03
N GLN A 625 48.16 -10.56 -16.79
CA GLN A 625 48.38 -9.36 -17.64
C GLN A 625 48.44 -9.51 -19.18
N LYS A 626 47.52 -8.82 -19.89
CA LYS A 626 47.84 -7.59 -20.63
C LYS A 626 46.59 -6.93 -21.26
N SER A 627 46.77 -5.65 -21.49
CA SER A 627 45.87 -4.58 -21.92
C SER A 627 45.26 -4.69 -23.33
N SER A 628 44.28 -3.81 -23.53
CA SER A 628 43.99 -2.96 -24.70
C SER A 628 42.98 -3.41 -25.77
N SER A 629 41.87 -2.66 -25.78
CA SER A 629 41.30 -1.88 -26.89
C SER A 629 40.65 -2.57 -28.10
N SER A 630 39.43 -2.06 -28.35
CA SER A 630 38.85 -1.63 -29.64
C SER A 630 38.41 -2.65 -30.69
N ALA A 631 37.10 -2.53 -30.99
CA ALA A 631 36.49 -2.38 -32.30
C ALA A 631 36.31 -3.59 -33.23
N GLU A 632 35.02 -3.77 -33.59
CA GLU A 632 34.47 -4.02 -34.93
C GLU A 632 34.75 -5.35 -35.66
N ARG A 633 33.63 -6.09 -35.82
CA ARG A 633 33.03 -6.51 -37.11
C ARG A 633 33.96 -7.20 -38.14
N ILE A 634 33.70 -8.48 -38.43
CA ILE A 634 33.07 -8.95 -39.69
C ILE A 634 33.01 -10.49 -39.73
N GLU A 635 31.88 -10.93 -40.27
CA GLU A 635 31.45 -12.22 -40.84
C GLU A 635 32.50 -13.30 -41.17
N SER A 636 32.09 -14.55 -40.96
CA SER A 636 31.99 -15.66 -41.94
C SER A 636 32.14 -17.00 -41.21
N SER A 637 31.08 -17.80 -41.10
CA SER A 637 30.56 -18.78 -42.05
C SER A 637 31.14 -20.20 -41.83
N SER A 638 30.25 -21.18 -42.07
CA SER A 638 30.43 -22.64 -42.08
C SER A 638 30.59 -23.32 -40.71
N SER A 639 29.58 -23.99 -40.16
CA SER A 639 28.97 -25.27 -40.59
C SER A 639 29.96 -26.43 -40.67
N VAL A 640 29.79 -27.44 -39.81
CA VAL A 640 29.58 -28.87 -40.16
C VAL A 640 29.45 -29.72 -38.87
N LYS A 641 28.22 -30.22 -38.70
CA LYS A 641 27.78 -31.56 -38.31
C LYS A 641 28.70 -32.48 -37.48
N SER A 642 28.25 -32.71 -36.24
CA SER A 642 27.66 -33.97 -35.73
C SER A 642 28.00 -35.32 -36.37
N SER A 643 28.47 -36.25 -35.53
CA SER A 643 28.07 -37.67 -35.46
C SER A 643 28.51 -38.21 -34.09
N SER A 644 27.64 -38.54 -33.14
CA SER A 644 26.72 -39.69 -32.99
C SER A 644 27.40 -41.03 -32.70
N SER A 645 27.21 -41.56 -31.47
CA SER A 645 26.94 -42.97 -31.09
C SER A 645 27.43 -43.21 -29.64
N SER A 646 26.60 -43.34 -28.60
CA SER A 646 25.75 -44.48 -28.19
C SER A 646 26.51 -45.72 -27.69
N VAL A 647 26.48 -45.98 -26.37
CA VAL A 647 26.53 -47.29 -25.66
C VAL A 647 25.94 -47.01 -24.25
N GLU A 648 24.73 -47.39 -23.87
CA GLU A 648 24.15 -48.71 -23.54
C GLU A 648 24.60 -49.35 -22.20
N SER A 649 23.67 -49.30 -21.24
CA SER A 649 23.29 -50.30 -20.21
C SER A 649 24.27 -50.83 -19.15
N GLY A 650 23.80 -50.82 -17.90
CA GLY A 650 24.28 -51.67 -16.79
C GLY A 650 23.36 -51.49 -15.57
N ARG A 651 22.88 -52.59 -15.01
CA ARG A 651 21.67 -52.74 -14.16
C ARG A 651 22.08 -53.27 -12.77
N VAL A 652 21.13 -53.19 -11.81
CA VAL A 652 20.87 -54.10 -10.66
C VAL A 652 21.13 -53.58 -9.23
N GLU A 653 20.00 -53.26 -8.57
CA GLU A 653 19.43 -53.70 -7.26
C GLU A 653 20.28 -54.01 -6.01
N SER A 654 19.78 -53.52 -4.86
CA SER A 654 19.52 -54.23 -3.58
C SER A 654 18.83 -53.24 -2.60
N SER A 655 17.53 -53.32 -2.25
CA SER A 655 16.80 -54.21 -1.32
C SER A 655 17.13 -54.10 0.18
N SER A 656 16.11 -53.68 0.95
CA SER A 656 15.71 -54.05 2.35
C SER A 656 16.68 -53.66 3.49
N SER A 657 16.25 -53.26 4.70
CA SER A 657 15.16 -53.75 5.54
C SER A 657 15.01 -52.87 6.81
N GLU A 658 13.77 -52.72 7.32
CA GLU A 658 13.33 -52.90 8.74
C GLU A 658 14.12 -52.25 9.91
N GLU A 659 13.55 -51.74 11.00
CA GLU A 659 12.19 -51.58 11.55
C GLU A 659 12.35 -50.92 12.97
N VAL A 660 11.23 -50.53 13.59
CA VAL A 660 11.02 -50.35 15.06
C VAL A 660 11.64 -49.10 15.70
N ALA A 661 10.90 -48.00 15.88
CA ALA A 661 9.86 -47.74 16.90
C ALA A 661 10.41 -47.64 18.34
N SER A 662 10.26 -46.45 18.95
CA SER A 662 9.34 -46.20 20.06
C SER A 662 9.82 -45.04 20.94
N ASN A 663 8.88 -44.13 21.24
CA ASN A 663 8.54 -43.57 22.56
C ASN A 663 9.70 -43.19 23.51
N SER A 664 9.69 -42.06 24.20
CA SER A 664 8.62 -41.14 24.58
C SER A 664 9.26 -40.08 25.49
N SER A 665 8.56 -38.94 25.66
CA SER A 665 8.34 -38.20 26.93
C SER A 665 9.57 -37.92 27.83
N SER A 666 9.80 -36.75 28.39
CA SER A 666 9.01 -35.56 28.69
C SER A 666 9.86 -34.74 29.67
N SER A 667 9.40 -33.53 29.98
CA SER A 667 9.80 -32.65 31.10
C SER A 667 11.20 -32.02 31.02
N ARG A 668 11.29 -30.70 30.81
CA ARG A 668 11.02 -29.62 31.80
C ARG A 668 11.97 -29.73 33.00
N ASP A 669 12.99 -28.89 33.07
CA ASP A 669 12.91 -27.60 33.78
C ASP A 669 14.29 -26.91 33.81
N ASP A 670 14.22 -25.59 33.64
CA ASP A 670 14.94 -24.52 34.32
C ASP A 670 16.39 -24.71 34.79
N GLY A 671 17.22 -23.70 34.48
CA GLY A 671 18.32 -23.35 35.38
C GLY A 671 19.50 -22.60 34.79
N LYS A 672 19.33 -21.30 34.64
CA LYS A 672 20.34 -20.22 34.56
C LYS A 672 21.77 -20.54 35.07
N SER A 673 22.70 -20.20 34.18
CA SER A 673 23.83 -19.25 34.36
C SER A 673 25.14 -19.66 35.05
N SER A 674 26.23 -19.25 34.36
CA SER A 674 27.57 -18.88 34.86
C SER A 674 28.47 -20.04 35.31
N SER A 675 29.80 -20.04 35.16
CA SER A 675 30.76 -19.23 34.43
C SER A 675 32.14 -19.91 34.56
N SER A 676 33.00 -19.70 33.57
CA SER A 676 34.47 -19.63 33.68
C SER A 676 35.35 -20.90 33.80
N ARG A 677 36.18 -21.04 32.74
CA ARG A 677 37.66 -21.12 32.71
C ARG A 677 38.41 -22.47 32.83
N ASN A 678 39.06 -22.76 31.70
CA ASN A 678 40.47 -23.17 31.47
C ASN A 678 40.90 -24.63 31.64
N GLY A 679 41.53 -25.17 30.57
CA GLY A 679 42.57 -26.19 30.66
C GLY A 679 42.62 -27.20 29.51
N ASP A 680 43.29 -26.81 28.42
CA ASP A 680 44.05 -27.61 27.42
C ASP A 680 44.09 -29.16 27.54
N GLU A 681 43.73 -29.89 26.48
CA GLU A 681 44.67 -30.49 25.50
C GLU A 681 43.97 -31.45 24.51
N SER A 682 44.47 -31.40 23.28
CA SER A 682 44.09 -32.05 22.03
C SER A 682 43.62 -33.52 22.04
N SER A 683 42.54 -33.79 21.29
CA SER A 683 42.49 -34.94 20.38
C SER A 683 41.68 -34.59 19.13
N SER A 684 42.37 -34.54 18.00
CA SER A 684 41.84 -34.29 16.67
C SER A 684 40.90 -35.42 16.21
N SER A 685 39.63 -35.11 16.00
CA SER A 685 38.78 -35.81 15.05
C SER A 685 38.18 -34.77 14.12
N SER A 686 38.48 -34.89 12.84
CA SER A 686 37.92 -34.13 11.74
C SER A 686 36.39 -34.24 11.72
N SER A 687 35.71 -33.28 12.33
CA SER A 687 34.33 -32.95 12.00
C SER A 687 34.39 -31.94 10.87
N ASP A 688 33.87 -32.31 9.71
CA ASP A 688 33.47 -31.35 8.69
C ASP A 688 32.56 -30.31 9.37
N ASN A 689 33.10 -29.12 9.60
CA ASN A 689 32.31 -27.99 10.05
C ASN A 689 31.38 -27.62 8.89
N LEU A 690 30.17 -28.17 8.90
CA LEU A 690 29.02 -27.51 8.32
C LEU A 690 28.90 -26.17 9.06
N VAL A 691 29.52 -25.13 8.50
CA VAL A 691 29.24 -23.76 8.91
C VAL A 691 27.78 -23.55 8.53
N GLU A 692 26.87 -23.64 9.49
CA GLU A 692 25.52 -23.13 9.32
C GLU A 692 25.67 -21.62 9.06
N ASN A 693 25.55 -21.23 7.79
CA ASN A 693 25.49 -19.82 7.42
C ASN A 693 24.28 -19.22 8.14
N PHE A 694 24.50 -18.16 8.91
CA PHE A 694 23.43 -17.39 9.52
C PHE A 694 22.47 -16.91 8.42
N VAL A 695 21.19 -17.27 8.51
CA VAL A 695 20.16 -16.89 7.54
C VAL A 695 19.34 -15.76 8.15
N LEU A 696 19.27 -14.65 7.42
CA LEU A 696 18.42 -13.52 7.80
C LEU A 696 16.94 -13.92 7.79
N ASP A 697 16.21 -13.46 8.81
CA ASP A 697 14.76 -13.58 8.87
C ASP A 697 14.12 -12.52 7.96
N GLU A 698 13.48 -12.95 6.88
CA GLU A 698 12.84 -12.08 5.89
C GLU A 698 11.63 -11.31 6.42
N ASP A 699 11.04 -11.74 7.54
CA ASP A 699 9.94 -11.01 8.18
C ASP A 699 10.43 -9.81 8.99
N SER A 700 11.73 -9.76 9.28
CA SER A 700 12.29 -8.87 10.27
C SER A 700 13.49 -8.07 9.74
N ALA A 701 14.46 -8.73 9.12
CA ALA A 701 15.69 -8.11 8.63
C ALA A 701 15.38 -7.01 7.60
N GLY A 702 15.96 -5.83 7.82
CA GLY A 702 15.79 -4.68 6.92
C GLY A 702 14.38 -4.05 6.90
N PHE A 703 13.43 -4.58 7.68
CA PHE A 703 12.04 -4.10 7.73
C PHE A 703 11.90 -2.89 8.67
N TYR A 704 12.37 -1.73 8.21
CA TYR A 704 12.41 -0.47 9.01
C TYR A 704 11.16 0.40 8.90
N VAL A 705 10.03 -0.20 8.51
CA VAL A 705 8.74 0.45 8.35
C VAL A 705 7.64 -0.43 8.91
N LYS A 706 6.48 0.12 9.29
CA LYS A 706 5.32 -0.67 9.74
C LYS A 706 4.06 -0.32 8.99
N ASN A 707 3.78 0.97 8.83
CA ASN A 707 2.59 1.52 8.19
C ASN A 707 2.93 2.48 7.04
N ASN A 708 4.22 2.73 6.75
CA ASN A 708 4.68 3.79 5.83
C ASN A 708 4.21 5.19 6.27
N GLU A 709 3.98 5.39 7.57
CA GLU A 709 3.72 6.71 8.14
C GLU A 709 4.92 7.65 7.89
N PHE A 710 4.66 8.96 7.83
CA PHE A 710 5.64 9.98 7.43
C PHE A 710 7.05 9.78 8.02
N GLN A 711 7.15 9.57 9.34
CA GLN A 711 8.45 9.38 10.00
C GLN A 711 9.10 8.03 9.66
N GLU A 712 8.31 6.96 9.60
CA GLU A 712 8.77 5.61 9.27
C GLU A 712 9.28 5.56 7.83
N ALA A 713 8.55 6.18 6.90
CA ALA A 713 8.93 6.27 5.50
C ALA A 713 10.28 6.97 5.35
N HIS A 714 10.48 8.12 6.00
CA HIS A 714 11.79 8.79 6.01
C HIS A 714 12.90 7.88 6.55
N TRP A 715 12.70 7.30 7.73
CA TRP A 715 13.73 6.49 8.37
C TRP A 715 14.03 5.20 7.60
N SER A 716 13.07 4.62 6.88
CA SER A 716 13.30 3.43 6.05
C SER A 716 14.38 3.69 4.98
N TYR A 717 14.35 4.86 4.33
CA TYR A 717 15.38 5.28 3.39
C TYR A 717 16.71 5.62 4.07
N LYS A 718 16.67 6.25 5.26
CA LYS A 718 17.90 6.52 6.03
C LYS A 718 18.61 5.24 6.44
N MET A 719 17.87 4.21 6.82
CA MET A 719 18.44 2.92 7.17
C MET A 719 18.99 2.18 5.96
N GLU A 720 18.35 2.25 4.78
CA GLU A 720 18.97 1.75 3.55
C GLU A 720 20.31 2.45 3.26
N LEU A 721 20.39 3.77 3.44
CA LEU A 721 21.66 4.52 3.30
C LEU A 721 22.72 4.06 4.31
N VAL A 722 22.32 3.72 5.56
CA VAL A 722 23.24 3.18 6.57
C VAL A 722 23.98 1.99 6.01
N TRP A 723 23.25 1.02 5.45
CA TRP A 723 23.82 -0.21 4.94
C TRP A 723 24.47 -0.04 3.57
N THR A 724 23.99 0.87 2.73
CA THR A 724 24.54 1.14 1.40
C THR A 724 25.95 1.74 1.45
N TYR A 725 26.21 2.66 2.39
CA TYR A 725 27.43 3.48 2.38
C TYR A 725 28.36 3.26 3.58
N ASN A 726 28.11 2.23 4.39
CA ASN A 726 28.91 1.94 5.59
C ASN A 726 30.42 1.73 5.31
N ASP A 727 30.76 1.27 4.11
CA ASP A 727 32.13 0.98 3.69
C ASP A 727 32.78 2.13 2.88
N GLN A 728 32.02 3.18 2.56
CA GLN A 728 32.43 4.27 1.67
C GLN A 728 32.52 5.62 2.39
N ALA A 729 31.55 5.96 3.23
CA ALA A 729 31.44 7.30 3.78
C ALA A 729 32.52 7.61 4.81
N ASP A 730 33.08 8.82 4.70
CA ASP A 730 34.01 9.39 5.68
C ASP A 730 33.46 10.61 6.42
N VAL A 731 32.27 11.09 6.04
CA VAL A 731 31.49 12.11 6.78
C VAL A 731 30.05 11.64 6.95
N ALA A 732 29.56 11.66 8.19
CA ALA A 732 28.15 11.41 8.50
C ALA A 732 27.49 12.68 9.08
N ILE A 733 26.31 13.05 8.57
CA ILE A 733 25.52 14.16 9.12
C ILE A 733 24.35 13.60 9.90
N LEU A 734 24.17 14.08 11.13
CA LEU A 734 23.09 13.71 12.05
C LEU A 734 22.36 14.99 12.46
N GLY A 735 21.04 14.94 12.62
CA GLY A 735 20.32 16.15 12.94
C GLY A 735 18.84 16.14 12.66
N SER A 736 18.28 17.35 12.69
CA SER A 736 16.88 17.64 12.45
C SER A 736 16.57 17.98 10.99
N SER A 737 15.35 18.46 10.74
CA SER A 737 14.92 19.04 9.47
C SER A 737 15.90 20.10 8.94
N ARG A 738 16.56 20.86 9.82
CA ARG A 738 17.51 21.90 9.42
C ARG A 738 18.72 21.32 8.70
N ALA A 739 19.33 20.26 9.22
CA ALA A 739 20.40 19.55 8.51
C ALA A 739 19.89 18.69 7.35
N HIS A 740 18.69 18.13 7.46
CA HIS A 740 18.07 17.31 6.42
C HIS A 740 17.87 18.09 5.11
N HIS A 741 17.46 19.36 5.23
CA HIS A 741 17.22 20.28 4.12
C HIS A 741 18.34 21.30 3.89
N GLY A 742 19.28 21.44 4.83
CA GLY A 742 20.30 22.49 4.81
C GLY A 742 21.69 22.02 4.38
N VAL A 743 21.92 20.72 4.20
CA VAL A 743 23.24 20.19 3.82
C VAL A 743 23.12 19.22 2.65
N ILE A 744 23.86 19.51 1.58
CA ILE A 744 23.79 18.83 0.29
C ILE A 744 25.06 17.97 0.08
N PRO A 745 25.03 16.65 0.32
CA PRO A 745 26.22 15.81 0.23
C PRO A 745 26.98 15.88 -1.11
N SER A 746 26.26 16.07 -2.22
CA SER A 746 26.82 16.17 -3.58
C SER A 746 27.65 17.42 -3.85
N LEU A 747 27.63 18.43 -2.96
CA LEU A 747 28.39 19.67 -3.13
C LEU A 747 29.65 19.77 -2.27
N PHE A 748 29.92 18.77 -1.42
CA PHE A 748 31.23 18.64 -0.80
C PHE A 748 32.27 18.29 -1.87
N SER A 749 33.51 18.71 -1.64
CA SER A 749 34.62 18.35 -2.52
C SER A 749 34.86 16.85 -2.57
N ASP A 750 35.51 16.39 -3.64
CA ASP A 750 35.89 14.99 -3.88
C ASP A 750 36.78 14.37 -2.78
N LYS A 751 37.30 15.19 -1.87
CA LYS A 751 37.97 14.75 -0.64
C LYS A 751 37.06 14.02 0.35
N PHE A 752 35.76 14.29 0.32
CA PHE A 752 34.79 13.79 1.29
C PHE A 752 33.71 12.97 0.61
N PHE A 753 33.44 11.79 1.15
CA PHE A 753 32.25 11.03 0.84
C PHE A 753 31.23 11.21 1.96
N VAL A 754 30.30 12.12 1.73
CA VAL A 754 29.31 12.55 2.72
C VAL A 754 27.99 11.79 2.56
N VAL A 755 27.38 11.41 3.68
CA VAL A 755 26.01 10.89 3.74
C VAL A 755 25.22 11.61 4.82
N ASN A 756 24.01 12.03 4.49
CA ASN A 756 23.13 12.79 5.37
C ASN A 756 22.05 11.91 6.01
N PHE A 757 22.24 11.56 7.28
CA PHE A 757 21.27 10.80 8.08
C PHE A 757 20.34 11.68 8.94
N ALA A 758 20.42 13.01 8.80
CA ALA A 758 19.45 13.91 9.43
C ALA A 758 18.04 13.68 8.85
N SER A 759 17.03 13.87 9.67
CA SER A 759 15.62 13.60 9.33
C SER A 759 14.74 14.78 9.76
N ALA A 760 13.62 14.99 9.07
CA ALA A 760 12.66 16.06 9.38
C ALA A 760 12.24 16.12 10.87
N HIS A 761 12.17 14.96 11.54
CA HIS A 761 11.83 14.85 12.97
C HIS A 761 13.02 14.56 13.88
N GLY A 762 14.21 14.62 13.33
CA GLY A 762 15.42 14.38 14.09
C GLY A 762 15.59 15.42 15.19
N ASN A 763 16.23 14.97 16.26
CA ASN A 763 16.69 15.76 17.38
C ASN A 763 17.98 15.13 17.91
N LEU A 764 18.53 15.68 19.00
CA LEU A 764 19.80 15.18 19.51
C LEU A 764 19.70 13.77 20.11
N HIS A 765 18.53 13.37 20.64
CA HIS A 765 18.29 12.01 21.12
C HIS A 765 18.31 10.99 19.97
N SER A 766 17.70 11.32 18.83
CA SER A 766 17.76 10.46 17.64
C SER A 766 19.16 10.43 17.01
N SER A 767 19.86 11.58 17.02
CA SER A 767 21.23 11.68 16.53
C SER A 767 22.18 10.80 17.35
N HIS A 768 22.05 10.84 18.68
CA HIS A 768 22.79 9.95 19.57
C HIS A 768 22.50 8.48 19.30
N TYR A 769 21.23 8.10 19.21
CA TYR A 769 20.85 6.71 18.92
C TYR A 769 21.50 6.20 17.62
N MET A 770 21.44 7.00 16.54
CA MET A 770 22.08 6.66 15.26
C MET A 770 23.59 6.58 15.36
N ALA A 771 24.22 7.56 16.03
CA ALA A 771 25.67 7.60 16.20
C ALA A 771 26.19 6.33 16.87
N ILE A 772 25.57 5.93 17.99
CA ILE A 772 26.09 4.85 18.83
C ILE A 772 25.76 3.47 18.26
N ASN A 773 24.58 3.28 17.69
CA ASN A 773 24.11 1.96 17.27
C ASN A 773 24.46 1.62 15.82
N TYR A 774 24.52 2.59 14.91
CA TYR A 774 24.69 2.31 13.48
C TYR A 774 25.93 2.98 12.87
N ILE A 775 26.21 4.24 13.18
CA ILE A 775 27.27 4.97 12.48
C ILE A 775 28.66 4.59 13.03
N LEU A 776 28.92 4.84 14.31
CA LEU A 776 30.24 4.55 14.90
C LEU A 776 30.62 3.08 14.75
N PRO A 777 29.73 2.08 14.98
CA PRO A 777 30.10 0.68 14.84
C PRO A 777 30.49 0.25 13.42
N HIS A 778 29.80 0.73 12.39
CA HIS A 778 29.91 0.18 11.03
C HIS A 778 30.78 1.03 10.10
N TYR A 779 30.85 2.34 10.28
CA TYR A 779 31.49 3.24 9.32
C TYR A 779 33.01 3.28 9.50
N LYS A 780 33.72 2.30 8.94
CA LYS A 780 35.16 2.10 9.17
C LYS A 780 36.06 3.20 8.59
N LYS A 781 35.57 3.96 7.60
CA LYS A 781 36.28 5.08 6.98
C LYS A 781 35.92 6.45 7.57
N LEU A 782 35.01 6.48 8.57
CA LEU A 782 34.52 7.72 9.16
C LEU A 782 35.65 8.55 9.75
N LYS A 783 35.72 9.82 9.35
CA LYS A 783 36.65 10.82 9.88
C LYS A 783 35.91 11.95 10.59
N TYR A 784 34.69 12.27 10.13
CA TYR A 784 33.91 13.39 10.64
C TYR A 784 32.46 13.00 10.93
N ILE A 785 31.91 13.51 12.03
CA ILE A 785 30.48 13.54 12.30
C ILE A 785 30.03 14.99 12.41
N ILE A 786 29.06 15.40 11.60
CA ILE A 786 28.40 16.69 11.69
C ILE A 786 27.09 16.48 12.46
N VAL A 787 26.88 17.22 13.56
CA VAL A 787 25.68 17.12 14.40
C VAL A 787 24.98 18.47 14.46
N ASP A 788 23.74 18.54 13.98
CA ASP A 788 22.85 19.68 14.19
C ASP A 788 22.41 19.75 15.66
N ILE A 789 22.68 20.89 16.30
CA ILE A 789 22.40 21.10 17.72
C ILE A 789 20.96 21.62 17.92
N SER A 790 20.54 22.61 17.13
CA SER A 790 19.22 23.25 17.17
C SER A 790 18.84 23.75 18.57
N PHE A 791 19.40 24.88 18.98
CA PHE A 791 19.35 25.38 20.36
C PHE A 791 17.93 25.56 20.91
N ASP A 792 17.04 26.10 20.09
CA ASP A 792 15.64 26.35 20.42
C ASP A 792 14.81 25.07 20.56
N ARG A 793 15.43 23.90 20.36
CA ARG A 793 14.80 22.56 20.47
C ARG A 793 15.44 21.66 21.52
N LEU A 794 16.39 22.15 22.33
CA LEU A 794 17.07 21.35 23.36
C LEU A 794 16.15 20.91 24.52
N TRP A 795 14.93 21.45 24.59
CA TRP A 795 13.89 21.05 25.54
C TRP A 795 13.20 19.72 25.21
N LEU A 796 13.39 19.19 23.99
CA LEU A 796 12.82 17.92 23.55
C LEU A 796 13.39 16.75 24.37
N THR A 797 12.55 15.75 24.61
CA THR A 797 12.89 14.55 25.39
C THR A 797 13.03 13.33 24.48
N LYS A 798 13.38 12.18 25.07
CA LYS A 798 13.35 10.88 24.37
C LYS A 798 11.97 10.55 23.81
N GLU A 799 10.88 11.00 24.45
CA GLU A 799 9.52 10.75 23.94
C GLU A 799 9.29 11.43 22.58
N ASN A 800 10.05 12.49 22.26
CA ASN A 800 10.03 13.14 20.96
C ASN A 800 10.94 12.47 19.91
N SER A 801 11.70 11.44 20.27
CA SER A 801 12.58 10.72 19.34
C SER A 801 11.91 9.49 18.76
N PHE A 802 11.94 9.40 17.42
CA PHE A 802 11.45 8.23 16.68
C PHE A 802 11.98 6.90 17.22
N PHE A 803 13.27 6.85 17.59
CA PHE A 803 13.90 5.62 18.03
C PHE A 803 13.42 5.13 19.40
N TYR A 804 12.96 6.03 20.27
CA TYR A 804 12.43 5.65 21.58
C TYR A 804 10.91 5.52 21.58
N ASN A 805 10.22 6.22 20.68
CA ASN A 805 8.76 6.25 20.62
C ASN A 805 8.17 5.21 19.65
N SER A 806 8.71 5.10 18.43
CA SER A 806 8.08 4.35 17.32
C SER A 806 8.88 3.10 16.94
N SER A 807 10.21 3.21 16.84
CA SER A 807 11.08 2.10 16.41
C SER A 807 10.92 0.79 17.20
N PRO A 808 10.62 0.79 18.53
CA PRO A 808 10.40 -0.45 19.27
C PRO A 808 9.19 -1.28 18.81
N SER A 809 8.31 -0.69 17.98
CA SER A 809 7.16 -1.39 17.39
C SER A 809 7.38 -1.85 15.94
N ILE A 810 8.58 -1.62 15.39
CA ILE A 810 8.95 -1.91 14.01
C ILE A 810 9.95 -3.09 14.00
N LYS A 811 9.60 -4.15 13.26
CA LYS A 811 10.27 -5.46 13.32
C LYS A 811 11.79 -5.36 13.07
N GLY A 812 12.23 -4.57 12.09
CA GLY A 812 13.65 -4.44 11.74
C GLY A 812 14.53 -3.81 12.80
N TYR A 813 14.06 -2.76 13.50
CA TYR A 813 14.83 -2.16 14.58
C TYR A 813 14.94 -3.10 15.79
N VAL A 814 13.88 -3.85 16.09
CA VAL A 814 13.89 -4.88 17.15
C VAL A 814 14.84 -6.01 16.78
N TYR A 815 14.83 -6.42 15.51
CA TYR A 815 15.71 -7.46 14.98
C TYR A 815 17.18 -7.06 15.09
N ASP A 816 17.53 -5.84 14.66
CA ASP A 816 18.89 -5.31 14.80
C ASP A 816 19.32 -5.25 16.26
N ALA A 817 18.47 -4.73 17.16
CA ALA A 817 18.78 -4.67 18.59
C ALA A 817 19.02 -6.06 19.21
N ASN A 818 18.25 -7.07 18.81
CA ASN A 818 18.43 -8.47 19.26
C ASN A 818 19.71 -9.11 18.75
N HIS A 819 20.31 -8.56 17.69
CA HIS A 819 21.61 -8.97 17.15
C HIS A 819 22.74 -8.00 17.50
N ASP A 820 22.57 -7.22 18.59
CA ASP A 820 23.51 -6.19 19.06
C ASP A 820 23.94 -5.23 17.94
N PHE A 821 22.95 -4.83 17.12
CA PHE A 821 23.12 -3.97 15.96
C PHE A 821 24.24 -4.44 15.03
N TRP A 822 24.44 -5.75 14.88
CA TRP A 822 25.43 -6.31 13.96
C TRP A 822 26.88 -5.85 14.21
N LYS A 823 27.21 -5.44 15.45
CA LYS A 823 28.55 -4.90 15.81
C LYS A 823 29.69 -5.89 15.53
N SER A 824 29.40 -7.20 15.55
CA SER A 824 30.35 -8.28 15.23
C SER A 824 30.60 -8.47 13.74
N GLY A 825 29.71 -7.97 12.88
CA GLY A 825 29.77 -8.10 11.43
C GLY A 825 28.38 -7.97 10.79
N ILE A 826 28.32 -7.31 9.63
CA ILE A 826 27.09 -7.17 8.85
C ILE A 826 26.86 -8.49 8.10
N PRO A 827 25.70 -9.16 8.28
CA PRO A 827 25.41 -10.40 7.57
C PRO A 827 25.16 -10.17 6.07
N ASP A 828 25.58 -11.13 5.24
CA ASP A 828 25.31 -11.13 3.80
C ASP A 828 23.79 -11.08 3.55
N GLY A 829 23.36 -10.24 2.60
CA GLY A 829 21.94 -10.09 2.26
C GLY A 829 21.21 -8.96 2.99
N LEU A 830 21.77 -8.35 4.05
CA LEU A 830 21.05 -7.34 4.84
C LEU A 830 20.69 -6.10 4.01
N LEU A 831 21.60 -5.63 3.16
CA LEU A 831 21.34 -4.50 2.27
C LEU A 831 20.20 -4.83 1.30
N GLU A 832 20.24 -6.00 0.69
CA GLU A 832 19.23 -6.48 -0.25
C GLU A 832 17.86 -6.56 0.42
N MET A 833 17.78 -7.03 1.67
CA MET A 833 16.54 -7.01 2.45
C MET A 833 16.00 -5.59 2.60
N THR A 834 16.85 -4.60 2.90
CA THR A 834 16.40 -3.21 3.01
C THR A 834 15.88 -2.65 1.70
N GLN A 835 16.44 -3.07 0.57
CA GLN A 835 16.03 -2.61 -0.76
C GLN A 835 14.69 -3.21 -1.19
N ASP A 836 14.42 -4.46 -0.82
CA ASP A 836 13.22 -5.20 -1.24
C ASP A 836 11.95 -4.84 -0.44
N VAL A 837 12.10 -4.25 0.75
CA VAL A 837 10.97 -3.78 1.58
C VAL A 837 10.23 -2.62 0.88
N PRO A 838 8.88 -2.66 0.79
CA PRO A 838 8.09 -1.57 0.22
C PRO A 838 8.32 -0.23 0.92
N LYS A 839 8.56 0.83 0.15
CA LYS A 839 8.73 2.21 0.65
C LYS A 839 7.90 3.19 -0.18
N VAL A 840 7.47 4.27 0.47
CA VAL A 840 6.76 5.39 -0.20
C VAL A 840 7.68 6.05 -1.23
N SER A 841 7.25 6.19 -2.49
CA SER A 841 8.13 6.66 -3.57
C SER A 841 8.49 8.14 -3.43
N SER A 842 7.63 8.94 -2.79
CA SER A 842 7.85 10.38 -2.58
C SER A 842 9.16 10.73 -1.85
N TYR A 843 9.73 9.78 -1.09
CA TYR A 843 11.02 9.96 -0.40
C TYR A 843 12.22 9.32 -1.09
N ALA A 844 12.05 8.71 -2.27
CA ALA A 844 13.13 8.04 -3.02
C ALA A 844 14.30 8.98 -3.36
N ALA A 845 14.06 10.30 -3.40
CA ALA A 845 15.10 11.31 -3.55
C ALA A 845 16.19 11.20 -2.45
N ASN A 846 15.85 10.72 -1.24
CA ASN A 846 16.84 10.46 -0.19
C ASN A 846 17.94 9.50 -0.65
N LEU A 847 17.64 8.49 -1.47
CA LEU A 847 18.67 7.55 -1.94
C LEU A 847 19.62 8.22 -2.94
N THR A 848 19.05 8.91 -3.92
CA THR A 848 19.80 9.52 -5.03
C THR A 848 20.64 10.72 -4.58
N GLU A 849 20.17 11.47 -3.58
CA GLU A 849 20.86 12.65 -3.03
C GLU A 849 21.67 12.34 -1.75
N ARG A 850 21.96 11.06 -1.48
CA ARG A 850 22.69 10.59 -0.28
C ARG A 850 22.12 11.16 1.03
N GLY A 851 20.81 11.27 1.09
CA GLY A 851 20.01 11.65 2.25
C GLY A 851 19.62 13.13 2.34
N TYR A 852 20.02 13.96 1.39
CA TYR A 852 19.48 15.32 1.28
C TYR A 852 18.06 15.31 0.72
N MET A 853 17.17 16.12 1.28
CA MET A 853 15.81 16.30 0.76
C MET A 853 15.61 17.77 0.36
N PRO A 854 15.48 18.08 -0.94
CA PRO A 854 15.33 19.46 -1.39
C PRO A 854 13.95 20.03 -1.07
N LEU A 855 13.92 21.21 -0.44
CA LEU A 855 12.73 22.05 -0.37
C LEU A 855 12.62 22.88 -1.66
N ARG A 856 11.46 22.81 -2.32
CA ARG A 856 11.22 23.50 -3.60
C ARG A 856 10.71 24.92 -3.35
N GLY A 857 11.35 25.89 -4.00
CA GLY A 857 11.03 27.30 -3.83
C GLY A 857 11.92 27.96 -2.77
N CYS A 858 12.19 29.24 -2.99
CA CYS A 858 12.83 30.10 -2.00
C CYS A 858 11.86 31.24 -1.71
N SER A 859 11.88 31.67 -0.46
CA SER A 859 11.01 32.70 0.10
C SER A 859 11.87 33.86 0.60
N GLU A 860 11.19 34.91 1.05
CA GLU A 860 11.79 35.97 1.87
C GLU A 860 11.56 35.60 3.35
N TRP A 861 12.44 36.02 4.23
CA TRP A 861 12.26 35.95 5.68
C TRP A 861 11.04 36.77 6.07
N ARG A 862 10.23 36.24 7.00
CA ARG A 862 9.10 37.00 7.53
C ARG A 862 9.61 38.23 8.28
N GLY A 863 9.09 39.42 7.96
CA GLY A 863 9.48 40.66 8.64
C GLY A 863 9.11 40.72 10.13
N SER A 864 8.03 40.03 10.52
CA SER A 864 7.52 39.97 11.90
C SER A 864 7.27 38.53 12.32
N PRO A 865 8.32 37.75 12.63
CA PRO A 865 8.16 36.36 13.04
C PRO A 865 7.56 36.26 14.45
N ARG A 866 6.91 35.13 14.73
CA ARG A 866 6.39 34.80 16.06
C ARG A 866 6.94 33.45 16.49
N PRO A 867 7.42 33.29 17.73
CA PRO A 867 7.82 31.98 18.23
C PRO A 867 6.58 31.09 18.39
N GLU A 868 6.68 29.85 17.93
CA GLU A 868 5.61 28.83 17.98
C GLU A 868 5.55 28.10 19.33
N LYS A 869 6.59 28.25 20.15
CA LYS A 869 6.71 27.63 21.48
C LYS A 869 7.08 28.68 22.52
N ASP A 870 6.87 28.31 23.79
CA ASP A 870 7.20 29.18 24.92
C ASP A 870 8.69 29.50 24.95
N LYS A 871 9.04 30.79 24.82
CA LYS A 871 10.42 31.28 24.89
C LYS A 871 11.06 31.09 26.27
N ASN A 872 10.26 30.93 27.33
CA ASN A 872 10.72 30.75 28.70
C ASN A 872 10.95 29.27 29.08
N TRP A 873 10.95 28.34 28.12
CA TRP A 873 11.05 26.92 28.42
C TRP A 873 12.27 26.56 29.30
N LEU A 874 13.36 27.35 29.24
CA LEU A 874 14.54 27.11 30.05
C LEU A 874 14.30 27.30 31.56
N ASP A 875 13.33 28.11 31.97
CA ASP A 875 13.02 28.37 33.39
C ASP A 875 12.66 27.09 34.15
N THR A 876 12.05 26.13 33.45
CA THR A 876 11.68 24.82 33.99
C THR A 876 12.43 23.66 33.32
N GLY A 877 13.15 23.94 32.22
CA GLY A 877 13.78 22.95 31.35
C GLY A 877 15.27 22.69 31.58
N ARG A 878 15.91 23.27 32.61
CA ARG A 878 17.37 23.13 32.83
C ARG A 878 17.85 21.68 32.93
N VAL A 879 17.10 20.82 33.63
CA VAL A 879 17.44 19.39 33.74
C VAL A 879 17.46 18.71 32.36
N ARG A 880 16.50 19.06 31.49
CA ARG A 880 16.43 18.52 30.13
C ARG A 880 17.58 19.04 29.28
N LEU A 881 17.95 20.31 29.43
CA LEU A 881 19.13 20.87 28.77
C LEU A 881 20.40 20.07 29.13
N GLU A 882 20.62 19.77 30.42
CA GLU A 882 21.79 18.98 30.84
C GLU A 882 21.78 17.57 30.25
N GLU A 883 20.62 16.90 30.25
CA GLU A 883 20.48 15.56 29.65
C GLU A 883 20.81 15.59 28.16
N THR A 884 20.20 16.53 27.42
CA THR A 884 20.38 16.71 25.99
C THR A 884 21.85 17.00 25.67
N MET A 885 22.49 17.94 26.40
CA MET A 885 23.92 18.23 26.25
C MET A 885 24.82 17.03 26.59
N GLY A 886 24.39 16.16 27.52
CA GLY A 886 25.05 14.89 27.82
C GLY A 886 25.14 13.95 26.63
N TYR A 887 24.11 13.87 25.79
CA TYR A 887 24.14 13.06 24.56
C TYR A 887 25.15 13.59 23.54
N LEU A 888 25.27 14.91 23.37
CA LEU A 888 26.31 15.48 22.51
C LEU A 888 27.71 15.15 23.05
N ALA A 889 27.91 15.31 24.36
CA ALA A 889 29.19 14.98 24.99
C ALA A 889 29.56 13.50 24.79
N ASP A 890 28.60 12.58 24.92
CA ASP A 890 28.82 11.14 24.70
C ASP A 890 29.19 10.82 23.24
N ILE A 891 28.54 11.46 22.26
CA ILE A 891 28.94 11.34 20.84
C ILE A 891 30.40 11.79 20.65
N VAL A 892 30.77 12.94 21.24
CA VAL A 892 32.12 13.50 21.16
C VAL A 892 33.16 12.57 21.79
N GLU A 893 32.87 12.01 22.96
CA GLU A 893 33.75 11.09 23.68
C GLU A 893 33.97 9.79 22.91
N LEU A 894 32.90 9.17 22.42
CA LEU A 894 32.99 7.91 21.68
C LEU A 894 33.63 8.08 20.30
N ALA A 895 33.42 9.23 19.65
CA ALA A 895 34.12 9.60 18.42
C ALA A 895 35.64 9.77 18.68
N ALA A 896 36.02 10.40 19.79
CA ALA A 896 37.43 10.60 20.13
C ALA A 896 38.21 9.28 20.26
N GLN A 897 37.57 8.25 20.84
CA GLN A 897 38.16 6.90 20.97
C GLN A 897 38.49 6.25 19.62
N ARG A 898 37.87 6.72 18.55
CA ARG A 898 38.05 6.22 17.17
C ARG A 898 38.78 7.22 16.27
N ASN A 899 39.36 8.28 16.84
CA ASN A 899 40.02 9.36 16.11
C ASN A 899 39.11 10.06 15.09
N ILE A 900 37.83 10.24 15.45
CA ILE A 900 36.82 10.91 14.65
C ILE A 900 36.59 12.32 15.20
N LYS A 901 36.59 13.31 14.31
CA LYS A 901 36.30 14.71 14.65
C LYS A 901 34.79 14.96 14.57
N VAL A 902 34.25 15.74 15.50
CA VAL A 902 32.83 16.07 15.58
C VAL A 902 32.65 17.58 15.38
N VAL A 903 31.76 17.96 14.46
CA VAL A 903 31.37 19.36 14.23
C VAL A 903 29.94 19.54 14.70
N GLY A 904 29.75 20.26 15.80
CA GLY A 904 28.42 20.67 16.26
C GLY A 904 27.98 21.94 15.52
N VAL A 905 26.89 21.89 14.77
CA VAL A 905 26.43 22.97 13.90
C VAL A 905 25.15 23.58 14.45
N GLU A 906 25.10 24.91 14.51
CA GLU A 906 23.85 25.65 14.73
C GLU A 906 23.46 26.36 13.44
N PHE A 907 22.30 26.00 12.88
CA PHE A 907 21.83 26.49 11.58
C PHE A 907 21.21 27.90 11.69
N PRO A 908 21.32 28.73 10.63
CA PRO A 908 20.61 30.01 10.56
C PRO A 908 19.09 29.80 10.57
N GLN A 909 18.39 30.80 11.09
CA GLN A 909 16.93 30.90 11.11
C GLN A 909 16.53 32.32 10.73
N ASN A 910 15.26 32.67 10.76
CA ASN A 910 14.85 34.04 10.47
C ASN A 910 15.56 35.05 11.40
N PRO A 911 16.38 35.99 10.87
CA PRO A 911 17.16 36.92 11.69
C PRO A 911 16.27 37.89 12.49
N ASN A 912 15.00 38.04 12.13
CA ASN A 912 14.05 38.91 12.82
C ASN A 912 13.56 38.34 14.16
N TYR A 913 13.84 37.07 14.48
CA TYR A 913 13.53 36.52 15.82
C TYR A 913 14.21 37.30 16.95
N LYS A 914 15.40 37.85 16.69
CA LYS A 914 16.12 38.71 17.64
C LYS A 914 15.30 39.93 18.10
N ASN A 915 14.37 40.40 17.26
CA ASN A 915 13.53 41.57 17.53
C ASN A 915 12.29 41.26 18.38
N VAL A 916 11.95 39.98 18.59
CA VAL A 916 10.77 39.55 19.35
C VAL A 916 11.13 38.79 20.64
N ASP A 917 12.38 38.93 21.10
CA ASP A 917 12.91 38.24 22.29
C ASP A 917 12.78 36.71 22.20
N ALA A 918 13.06 36.17 21.02
CA ALA A 918 13.20 34.73 20.78
C ALA A 918 14.50 34.48 20.00
N TYR A 919 15.16 33.37 20.29
CA TYR A 919 16.35 32.93 19.56
C TYR A 919 15.96 32.36 18.20
N GLY A 920 14.87 31.60 18.13
CA GLY A 920 14.37 31.01 16.89
C GLY A 920 12.88 30.66 16.96
N LYS A 921 12.40 29.92 15.96
CA LYS A 921 10.99 29.54 15.79
C LYS A 921 10.42 28.81 16.98
N TYR A 922 11.20 27.92 17.61
CA TYR A 922 10.75 27.13 18.76
C TYR A 922 11.13 27.76 20.11
N GLY A 923 11.40 29.07 20.12
CA GLY A 923 11.62 29.85 21.33
C GLY A 923 13.10 29.97 21.73
N LEU A 924 13.34 29.77 23.03
CA LEU A 924 14.47 30.25 23.85
C LEU A 924 14.58 31.79 23.86
N ARG A 925 14.63 32.42 25.03
CA ARG A 925 14.89 33.88 25.11
C ARG A 925 16.27 34.22 24.58
N ASN A 926 16.40 35.40 23.98
CA ASN A 926 17.71 35.91 23.54
C ASN A 926 18.69 36.09 24.70
N SER A 927 18.18 36.36 25.91
CA SER A 927 18.99 36.45 27.13
C SER A 927 19.59 35.12 27.59
N ASP A 928 19.00 33.99 27.19
CA ASP A 928 19.37 32.67 27.68
C ASP A 928 20.34 31.94 26.73
N ALA A 929 20.28 32.24 25.43
CA ALA A 929 21.15 31.62 24.43
C ALA A 929 22.67 31.77 24.69
N PRO A 930 23.20 32.91 25.20
CA PRO A 930 24.61 33.02 25.54
C PRO A 930 25.11 31.97 26.53
N GLU A 931 24.27 31.53 27.50
CA GLU A 931 24.64 30.48 28.46
C GLU A 931 24.90 29.14 27.74
N ILE A 932 24.07 28.80 26.75
CA ILE A 932 24.19 27.57 25.95
C ILE A 932 25.44 27.63 25.05
N ILE A 933 25.69 28.79 24.43
CA ILE A 933 26.89 29.04 23.61
C ILE A 933 28.16 28.85 24.45
N GLU A 934 28.20 29.39 25.67
CA GLU A 934 29.34 29.24 26.57
C GLU A 934 29.62 27.77 26.90
N ARG A 935 28.57 26.98 27.16
CA ARG A 935 28.68 25.54 27.42
C ARG A 935 29.26 24.77 26.23
N LEU A 936 28.83 25.08 25.01
CA LEU A 936 29.35 24.45 23.79
C LEU A 936 30.81 24.83 23.51
N ASN A 937 31.18 26.09 23.75
CA ASN A 937 32.56 26.52 23.69
C ASN A 937 33.42 25.82 24.75
N GLY A 938 32.89 25.63 25.96
CA GLY A 938 33.53 24.82 27.00
C GLY A 938 33.75 23.37 26.57
N LEU A 939 32.78 22.78 25.86
CA LEU A 939 32.93 21.44 25.27
C LEU A 939 34.05 21.40 24.23
N ALA A 940 34.14 22.40 23.34
CA ALA A 940 35.19 22.51 22.33
C ALA A 940 36.58 22.73 22.94
N GLN A 941 36.67 23.42 24.08
CA GLN A 941 37.92 23.55 24.83
C GLN A 941 38.32 22.24 25.52
N LYS A 942 37.33 21.47 26.02
CA LYS A 942 37.56 20.21 26.71
C LYS A 942 37.98 19.09 25.77
N TYR A 943 37.37 18.99 24.59
CA TYR A 943 37.59 17.91 23.63
C TYR A 943 38.22 18.43 22.34
N GLY A 944 39.50 18.12 22.12
CA GLY A 944 40.24 18.56 20.93
C GLY A 944 39.73 17.98 19.60
N ASN A 945 38.84 16.98 19.64
CA ASN A 945 38.16 16.45 18.46
C ASN A 945 36.79 17.13 18.21
N PHE A 946 36.34 18.07 19.03
CA PHE A 946 35.06 18.77 18.84
C PHE A 946 35.26 20.21 18.36
N THR A 947 34.46 20.64 17.40
CA THR A 947 34.39 22.03 16.92
C THR A 947 32.95 22.50 16.91
N PHE A 948 32.67 23.61 17.60
CA PHE A 948 31.37 24.27 17.53
C PHE A 948 31.35 25.28 16.37
N PHE A 949 30.37 25.14 15.48
CA PHE A 949 30.21 25.92 14.26
C PHE A 949 28.86 26.65 14.26
N ASP A 950 28.85 27.87 14.80
CA ASP A 950 27.65 28.71 14.87
C ASP A 950 27.44 29.48 13.55
N GLN A 951 26.37 29.16 12.83
CA GLN A 951 25.90 29.90 11.65
C GLN A 951 24.62 30.68 11.91
N HIS A 952 24.02 30.54 13.10
CA HIS A 952 22.91 31.36 13.54
C HIS A 952 23.39 32.75 14.00
N LYS A 953 24.51 32.81 14.72
CA LYS A 953 25.17 34.05 15.17
C LYS A 953 24.22 35.03 15.85
N MET A 954 23.31 34.53 16.68
CA MET A 954 22.25 35.33 17.35
C MET A 954 21.40 36.17 16.37
N GLY A 955 21.19 35.70 15.13
CA GLY A 955 20.46 36.44 14.09
C GLY A 955 21.30 37.51 13.36
N GLU A 956 22.63 37.50 13.51
CA GLU A 956 23.58 38.39 12.81
C GLU A 956 24.32 37.63 11.68
N HIS A 957 23.64 36.72 11.00
CA HIS A 957 24.18 35.96 9.90
C HIS A 957 23.89 36.58 8.53
N ASP A 958 24.59 36.09 7.50
CA ASP A 958 24.55 36.58 6.13
C ASP A 958 23.80 35.64 5.16
N TYR A 959 22.82 34.90 5.69
CA TYR A 959 21.82 34.20 4.88
C TYR A 959 20.73 35.21 4.49
N LEU A 960 20.84 35.69 3.25
CA LEU A 960 20.04 36.79 2.71
C LEU A 960 18.58 36.35 2.46
N GLU A 961 17.74 37.34 2.19
CA GLU A 961 16.45 37.12 1.55
C GLU A 961 16.58 36.25 0.28
N GLY A 962 15.63 35.33 0.06
CA GLY A 962 15.70 34.37 -1.04
C GLY A 962 16.59 33.15 -0.77
N MET A 963 17.15 33.00 0.44
CA MET A 963 17.91 31.81 0.85
C MET A 963 17.14 30.90 1.81
N ASN A 964 15.98 31.32 2.28
CA ASN A 964 15.12 30.56 3.17
C ASN A 964 13.96 29.92 2.41
N TYR A 965 13.42 28.86 2.99
CA TYR A 965 12.16 28.27 2.54
C TYR A 965 11.01 28.78 3.42
N ASP A 966 11.20 28.76 4.73
CA ASP A 966 10.31 29.30 5.76
C ASP A 966 11.12 30.05 6.84
N ASP A 967 10.60 30.18 8.06
CA ASP A 967 11.25 30.93 9.15
C ASP A 967 12.39 30.17 9.86
N ASP A 968 12.58 28.87 9.60
CA ASP A 968 13.62 28.05 10.26
C ASP A 968 14.35 27.05 9.35
N HIS A 969 14.03 27.00 8.06
CA HIS A 969 14.67 26.16 7.05
C HIS A 969 15.27 26.97 5.91
N LEU A 970 16.44 26.53 5.45
CA LEU A 970 17.05 27.02 4.23
C LEU A 970 16.38 26.39 3.01
N CYS A 971 16.16 27.19 1.96
CA CYS A 971 15.90 26.62 0.64
C CYS A 971 17.21 26.12 0.01
N ARG A 972 17.16 25.57 -1.21
CA ARG A 972 18.36 25.06 -1.89
C ARG A 972 19.51 26.08 -1.95
N THR A 973 19.25 27.33 -2.30
CA THR A 973 20.29 28.38 -2.38
C THR A 973 21.01 28.59 -1.04
N GLY A 974 20.25 28.65 0.06
CA GLY A 974 20.84 28.75 1.39
C GLY A 974 21.60 27.50 1.80
N ALA A 975 21.08 26.32 1.46
CA ALA A 975 21.72 25.03 1.71
C ALA A 975 23.05 24.88 0.95
N GLU A 976 23.16 25.41 -0.28
CA GLU A 976 24.41 25.49 -1.03
C GLU A 976 25.47 26.30 -0.27
N GLN A 977 25.10 27.49 0.21
CA GLN A 977 25.99 28.33 1.03
C GLN A 977 26.43 27.63 2.32
N MET A 978 25.49 27.03 3.06
CA MET A 978 25.80 26.27 4.27
C MET A 978 26.77 25.11 3.98
N THR A 979 26.50 24.36 2.90
CA THR A 979 27.31 23.21 2.50
C THR A 979 28.74 23.60 2.15
N HIS A 980 28.94 24.66 1.36
CA HIS A 980 30.29 25.14 1.03
C HIS A 980 31.09 25.61 2.24
N ARG A 981 30.41 26.15 3.25
CA ARG A 981 31.05 26.54 4.51
C ARG A 981 31.47 25.33 5.33
N LEU A 982 30.62 24.30 5.42
CA LEU A 982 30.97 23.04 6.06
C LEU A 982 32.14 22.36 5.34
N ASP A 983 32.12 22.26 4.01
CA ASP A 983 33.23 21.72 3.23
C ASP A 983 34.54 22.49 3.48
N SER A 984 34.48 23.82 3.53
CA SER A 984 35.63 24.67 3.84
C SER A 984 36.16 24.43 5.25
N LEU A 985 35.27 24.28 6.24
CA LEU A 985 35.64 23.97 7.63
C LEU A 985 36.29 22.58 7.72
N LEU A 986 35.70 21.54 7.12
CA LEU A 986 36.28 20.19 7.18
C LEU A 986 37.70 20.15 6.62
N LYS A 987 38.00 20.92 5.56
CA LYS A 987 39.35 21.05 5.01
C LYS A 987 40.37 21.69 5.96
N THR A 988 39.94 22.54 6.91
CA THR A 988 40.84 23.08 7.94
C THR A 988 41.05 22.12 9.11
N LEU A 989 40.14 21.16 9.24
CA LEU A 989 40.17 20.10 10.23
C LEU A 989 40.78 18.80 9.68
N GLU A 990 41.44 18.78 8.51
CA GLU A 990 42.25 17.62 8.10
C GLU A 990 43.51 17.50 8.96
#